data_AF-A0A2E0JDY7-F1
#
_entry.id   AF-A0A2E0JDY7-F1
#
_cell.length_a   1.000
_cell.length_b   1.000
_cell.length_c   1.000
_cell.angle_alpha   90.00
_cell.angle_beta   90.00
_cell.angle_gamma   90.00
#
_symmetry.space_group_name_H-M   'P 1'
#
loop_
_entity.id
_entity.type
_entity.pdbx_description
1 polymer ?
#
loop_
_entity_poly.entity_id
_entity_poly.type
_entity_poly.pdbx_seq_one_letter_code
_entity_poly.pdbx_strand_id
1 'polypeptide(L)'
;MARRKSKSGFLSDYTLDDRYLLKPDRKLGRAGIDTARTREGLDVLIKSWPRAKGTDDQDLEMIWRSEIRQLQRLSAIPRADELFVPMVTSGKDRDGFYLILDPGQGSPLEVLLNANRKPALLAQARQPRVRRQLWANILRLVNGVELLHSQGIIHRNIDPWSVVTALGEEPDFLLTGFEWSMRIIAIGASGGKNMKSPREERVFSFARDWRDLAHLSALILDIPLAPLSDLRVIASRVADHVPAAEVRLLRAMLGLERVERLDGDYIAARVQAIIDEIAAEVAGKDAALCLAARLGSGSPLSEAIRKASNSEIEASDTTQQLRFIRDDLGDQAQLIGLGEGAAPRYVLLGNSLTYRLLPYRRPNSQDAASWEFAFCDRVELDPPAKSQVIGETLIPTDALDIVKHTDAGQAFPRRRGKVQHWEDYIRRTTEKLTERSDLVRMHQSFALLLILEMAYAAADIFPIELVSKGVGETADQKVIHVVSRNEGARASLSSLLGLDAPAIRLRKLLNSETPSAEEGWIFSEPGTLGDRSAPGSLWRFLDYDELDDVECMKFEGQSLPEMRSFGFLLPGDMAGRIAQFKRRLKALTALKDHGELLRMFADPRLRIENSQDPLDETSEAFKRLDQSKQNALREILSTIPLFLLQGPPGVGKTYLVGDLVERRMAEDGTARLLLSAQSNSAIDHLMNEVQEIFKSSDADSAPLMVRARAADDDEAGELEVDVQADKLLRDLAVSPLMNEASPRLAEKVDALVAARTGGRVGRTGGDNTTGRRVAAELRAFEGMILRSANLVFATTNSAAVERLIEEQGLFDWTIVEEAGKATGGELLSPLLLSHRRLMIGDHKQLPPFDIEKMSRLLSSTSSVQEVVNLVDNLISRYLKDPSIDETFEEVSRAGDDFGRTCADAMSLLILFETFVERELSRQKRNDSGPRIARRLNEQYRMHPAIARIVSKCFYDGELETNAKQASKFANEASPVASTNTAVLPDKPIVFIDMPYAQAEGPGGRGGERTPPWSNPEEAKAVIRALSLIAPSDAMSSPSLAVLSPYWQQVRRIEREFDRNRSGLLSNLSGFTPAVNSNTFCGTVDSFQGGEADAVLISMVRNNHHATPARALGFLRDNRRMNVILSRAKWRLIIVGSLSFYEHVVSVADRLPDQDIGFLSDFLAALEAERTAGYAAVVPWGTMKGAEK
;
A
#
# COMPACT_ATOMS: atom_id res chain seq x y z
N MET A 1 -52.47 12.04 4.07
CA MET A 1 -51.28 12.76 3.54
C MET A 1 -50.70 13.59 4.66
N ALA A 2 -49.44 13.39 5.02
CA ALA A 2 -48.71 14.24 5.97
C ALA A 2 -47.33 14.53 5.37
N ARG A 3 -47.04 15.80 5.07
CA ARG A 3 -45.70 16.27 4.68
C ARG A 3 -44.71 15.97 5.80
N ARG A 4 -43.56 15.38 5.48
CA ARG A 4 -42.47 15.18 6.45
C ARG A 4 -41.85 16.55 6.79
N LYS A 5 -41.94 16.97 8.05
CA LYS A 5 -41.19 18.15 8.54
C LYS A 5 -39.69 17.85 8.52
N SER A 6 -38.88 18.87 8.21
CA SER A 6 -37.43 18.92 8.42
C SER A 6 -37.07 18.24 9.75
N LYS A 7 -36.30 17.14 9.69
CA LYS A 7 -35.87 16.41 10.88
C LYS A 7 -34.67 17.12 11.48
N SER A 8 -34.75 17.48 12.76
CA SER A 8 -33.59 17.82 13.59
C SER A 8 -32.78 16.54 13.86
N GLY A 9 -31.44 16.57 13.79
CA GLY A 9 -30.60 15.40 14.08
C GLY A 9 -29.58 15.11 12.98
N PHE A 10 -29.12 13.86 12.87
CA PHE A 10 -28.11 13.44 11.90
C PHE A 10 -28.53 13.74 10.45
N LEU A 11 -29.81 13.52 10.14
CA LEU A 11 -30.37 13.75 8.81
C LEU A 11 -30.59 15.23 8.45
N SER A 12 -30.18 16.18 9.29
CA SER A 12 -30.36 17.62 9.02
C SER A 12 -29.52 18.13 7.83
N ASP A 13 -28.49 17.40 7.44
CA ASP A 13 -27.64 17.70 6.29
C ASP A 13 -28.17 17.17 4.95
N TYR A 14 -29.32 16.48 4.96
CA TYR A 14 -29.89 15.81 3.80
C TYR A 14 -31.29 16.32 3.47
N THR A 15 -31.55 16.55 2.19
CA THR A 15 -32.88 16.89 1.68
C THR A 15 -33.58 15.61 1.24
N LEU A 16 -34.48 15.10 2.07
CA LEU A 16 -35.24 13.85 1.85
C LEU A 16 -36.40 14.05 0.87
N ASP A 17 -36.69 13.03 0.05
CA ASP A 17 -37.92 12.97 -0.73
C ASP A 17 -39.18 12.76 0.13
N ASP A 18 -40.33 13.18 -0.39
CA ASP A 18 -41.62 13.15 0.30
C ASP A 18 -42.13 11.72 0.61
N ARG A 19 -41.62 10.69 -0.06
CA ARG A 19 -42.06 9.30 0.08
C ARG A 19 -40.89 8.33 0.19
N TYR A 20 -41.04 7.36 1.12
CA TYR A 20 -40.20 6.17 1.16
C TYR A 20 -40.25 5.39 -0.15
N LEU A 21 -39.08 4.94 -0.61
CA LEU A 21 -39.01 3.83 -1.55
C LEU A 21 -39.46 2.53 -0.86
N LEU A 22 -38.96 2.29 0.35
CA LEU A 22 -39.34 1.14 1.18
C LEU A 22 -39.54 1.58 2.63
N LYS A 23 -40.68 1.22 3.24
CA LYS A 23 -40.94 1.57 4.65
C LYS A 23 -40.15 0.67 5.62
N PRO A 24 -39.64 1.22 6.73
CA PRO A 24 -38.97 0.42 7.75
C PRO A 24 -39.95 -0.58 8.39
N ASP A 25 -39.47 -1.79 8.68
CA ASP A 25 -40.23 -2.81 9.41
C ASP A 25 -39.45 -3.22 10.65
N ARG A 26 -39.88 -2.74 11.82
CA ARG A 26 -39.18 -2.96 13.08
C ARG A 26 -39.29 -4.40 13.59
N LYS A 27 -40.42 -5.09 13.35
CA LYS A 27 -40.60 -6.47 13.82
C LYS A 27 -39.59 -7.40 13.16
N LEU A 28 -39.35 -7.16 11.88
CA LEU A 28 -38.36 -7.86 11.11
C LEU A 28 -37.00 -7.12 11.16
N GLY A 29 -36.80 -5.96 11.78
CA GLY A 29 -35.53 -5.22 11.68
C GLY A 29 -35.07 -4.77 10.27
N ARG A 30 -35.98 -4.41 9.34
CA ARG A 30 -35.62 -3.89 7.98
C ARG A 30 -35.52 -2.40 8.01
N ALA A 31 -34.46 -1.93 7.39
CA ALA A 31 -34.27 -0.52 7.09
C ALA A 31 -35.41 0.00 6.23
N GLY A 32 -35.85 1.22 6.52
CA GLY A 32 -36.53 2.02 5.50
C GLY A 32 -35.51 2.53 4.50
N ILE A 33 -35.88 2.60 3.22
CA ILE A 33 -35.06 3.16 2.15
C ILE A 33 -35.72 4.45 1.67
N ASP A 34 -34.99 5.56 1.75
CA ASP A 34 -35.36 6.88 1.25
C ASP A 34 -34.31 7.34 0.21
N THR A 35 -34.74 8.14 -0.78
CA THR A 35 -33.85 8.95 -1.63
C THR A 35 -33.66 10.32 -0.99
N ALA A 36 -32.44 10.85 -1.07
CA ALA A 36 -32.13 12.18 -0.57
C ALA A 36 -31.02 12.85 -1.38
N ARG A 37 -30.85 14.16 -1.17
CA ARG A 37 -29.71 14.93 -1.69
C ARG A 37 -28.83 15.48 -0.58
N THR A 38 -27.52 15.43 -0.77
CA THR A 38 -26.54 16.12 0.09
C THR A 38 -26.62 17.64 -0.10
N ARG A 39 -25.97 18.41 0.78
CA ARG A 39 -25.82 19.88 0.62
C ARG A 39 -25.13 20.27 -0.71
N GLU A 40 -24.29 19.39 -1.23
CA GLU A 40 -23.54 19.55 -2.47
C GLU A 40 -24.34 19.12 -3.71
N GLY A 41 -25.57 18.63 -3.51
CA GLY A 41 -26.49 18.25 -4.60
C GLY A 41 -26.31 16.82 -5.11
N LEU A 42 -25.52 15.98 -4.44
CA LEU A 42 -25.35 14.56 -4.79
C LEU A 42 -26.57 13.74 -4.35
N ASP A 43 -27.10 12.90 -5.23
CA ASP A 43 -28.19 11.97 -4.92
C ASP A 43 -27.64 10.77 -4.11
N VAL A 44 -28.29 10.44 -3.00
CA VAL A 44 -27.90 9.36 -2.08
C VAL A 44 -29.10 8.49 -1.68
N LEU A 45 -28.84 7.25 -1.32
CA LEU A 45 -29.81 6.36 -0.68
C LEU A 45 -29.59 6.35 0.84
N ILE A 46 -30.66 6.57 1.59
CA ILE A 46 -30.65 6.56 3.05
C ILE A 46 -31.35 5.31 3.55
N LYS A 47 -30.59 4.43 4.20
CA LYS A 47 -31.12 3.32 4.99
C LYS A 47 -31.32 3.76 6.43
N SER A 48 -32.52 3.57 6.96
CA SER A 48 -32.88 4.02 8.32
C SER A 48 -33.54 2.94 9.17
N TRP A 49 -33.01 2.73 10.38
CA TRP A 49 -33.59 1.86 11.40
C TRP A 49 -34.14 2.73 12.54
N PRO A 50 -35.47 2.82 12.71
CA PRO A 50 -36.07 3.71 13.69
C PRO A 50 -35.86 3.19 15.12
N ARG A 51 -35.43 4.08 16.02
CA ARG A 51 -35.40 3.83 17.47
C ARG A 51 -36.79 3.96 18.06
N ALA A 52 -37.05 3.30 19.19
CA ALA A 52 -38.30 3.49 19.93
C ALA A 52 -38.07 4.20 21.25
N LYS A 53 -38.92 5.19 21.49
CA LYS A 53 -38.87 6.03 22.68
C LYS A 53 -39.01 5.19 23.95
N GLY A 54 -38.04 5.33 24.85
CA GLY A 54 -38.06 4.69 26.18
C GLY A 54 -37.67 3.21 26.22
N THR A 55 -37.07 2.68 25.14
CA THR A 55 -36.51 1.31 25.12
C THR A 55 -35.00 1.38 25.16
N ASP A 56 -34.37 0.46 25.89
CA ASP A 56 -32.93 0.21 25.77
C ASP A 56 -32.66 -0.50 24.43
N ASP A 57 -31.79 0.08 23.61
CA ASP A 57 -31.45 -0.38 22.26
C ASP A 57 -29.95 -0.63 22.08
N GLN A 58 -29.22 -0.88 23.19
CA GLN A 58 -27.80 -1.24 23.17
C GLN A 58 -27.50 -2.42 22.24
N ASP A 59 -28.30 -3.49 22.27
CA ASP A 59 -28.09 -4.65 21.39
C ASP A 59 -28.22 -4.28 19.90
N LEU A 60 -29.20 -3.43 19.56
CA LEU A 60 -29.40 -2.94 18.19
C LEU A 60 -28.24 -2.04 17.75
N GLU A 61 -27.71 -1.23 18.66
CA GLU A 61 -26.54 -0.41 18.40
C GLU A 61 -25.28 -1.25 18.17
N MET A 62 -25.07 -2.31 18.95
CA MET A 62 -23.95 -3.25 18.76
C MET A 62 -24.05 -3.94 17.39
N ILE A 63 -25.24 -4.40 17.01
CA ILE A 63 -25.47 -5.00 15.69
C ILE A 63 -25.15 -3.98 14.60
N TRP A 64 -25.74 -2.78 14.66
CA TRP A 64 -25.50 -1.73 13.66
C TRP A 64 -24.02 -1.34 13.54
N ARG A 65 -23.27 -1.27 14.66
CA ARG A 65 -21.81 -1.05 14.64
C ARG A 65 -21.07 -2.21 13.98
N SER A 66 -21.47 -3.45 14.25
CA SER A 66 -20.90 -4.62 13.55
C SER A 66 -21.10 -4.50 12.03
N GLU A 67 -22.27 -4.03 11.59
CA GLU A 67 -22.55 -3.80 10.15
C GLU A 67 -21.65 -2.73 9.54
N ILE A 68 -21.49 -1.60 10.21
CA ILE A 68 -20.59 -0.53 9.77
C ILE A 68 -19.16 -1.08 9.59
N ARG A 69 -18.68 -1.84 10.57
CA ARG A 69 -17.35 -2.46 10.51
C ARG A 69 -17.22 -3.46 9.36
N GLN A 70 -18.25 -4.24 9.06
CA GLN A 70 -18.27 -5.15 7.91
C GLN A 70 -18.23 -4.39 6.57
N LEU A 71 -19.03 -3.33 6.43
CA LEU A 71 -19.04 -2.47 5.25
C LEU A 71 -17.69 -1.78 5.00
N GLN A 72 -17.08 -1.27 6.07
CA GLN A 72 -15.74 -0.69 6.02
C GLN A 72 -14.72 -1.73 5.55
N ARG A 73 -14.74 -2.94 6.13
CA ARG A 73 -13.84 -4.03 5.72
C ARG A 73 -14.01 -4.41 4.26
N LEU A 74 -15.25 -4.51 3.77
CA LEU A 74 -15.49 -4.78 2.35
C LEU A 74 -14.92 -3.69 1.45
N SER A 75 -14.95 -2.44 1.89
CA SER A 75 -14.36 -1.32 1.16
C SER A 75 -12.83 -1.40 1.02
N ALA A 76 -12.16 -2.22 1.84
CA ALA A 76 -10.73 -2.54 1.71
C ALA A 76 -10.41 -3.64 0.70
N ILE A 77 -11.42 -4.29 0.10
CA ILE A 77 -11.17 -5.36 -0.86
C ILE A 77 -11.04 -4.75 -2.25
N PRO A 78 -10.00 -5.12 -3.03
CA PRO A 78 -9.91 -4.73 -4.43
C PRO A 78 -11.21 -5.05 -5.18
N ARG A 79 -11.65 -4.13 -6.03
CA ARG A 79 -12.89 -4.19 -6.84
C ARG A 79 -14.20 -4.15 -6.04
N ALA A 80 -14.17 -3.94 -4.72
CA ALA A 80 -15.40 -3.84 -3.95
C ALA A 80 -16.31 -2.68 -4.39
N ASP A 81 -15.74 -1.54 -4.80
CA ASP A 81 -16.49 -0.40 -5.31
C ASP A 81 -17.13 -0.65 -6.69
N GLU A 82 -16.73 -1.73 -7.37
CA GLU A 82 -17.35 -2.21 -8.60
C GLU A 82 -18.48 -3.21 -8.33
N LEU A 83 -18.56 -3.81 -7.14
CA LEU A 83 -19.50 -4.90 -6.85
C LEU A 83 -20.55 -4.52 -5.80
N PHE A 84 -20.25 -3.54 -4.93
CA PHE A 84 -21.13 -3.09 -3.87
C PHE A 84 -21.41 -1.61 -3.96
N VAL A 85 -22.58 -1.20 -3.46
CA VAL A 85 -22.92 0.22 -3.33
C VAL A 85 -22.06 0.84 -2.21
N PRO A 86 -21.20 1.83 -2.51
CA PRO A 86 -20.33 2.41 -1.50
C PRO A 86 -21.11 3.07 -0.37
N MET A 87 -20.65 2.85 0.87
CA MET A 87 -21.08 3.66 2.01
C MET A 87 -20.35 5.01 1.95
N VAL A 88 -21.11 6.09 2.12
CA VAL A 88 -20.57 7.46 2.20
C VAL A 88 -20.29 7.83 3.64
N THR A 89 -21.25 7.51 4.52
CA THR A 89 -21.14 7.79 5.95
C THR A 89 -22.21 7.01 6.71
N SER A 90 -22.06 6.97 8.03
CA SER A 90 -23.02 6.39 8.95
C SER A 90 -23.25 7.34 10.13
N GLY A 91 -24.42 7.22 10.76
CA GLY A 91 -24.70 8.00 11.95
C GLY A 91 -25.90 7.51 12.73
N LYS A 92 -26.00 8.00 13.96
CA LYS A 92 -27.11 7.72 14.86
C LYS A 92 -27.57 9.01 15.54
N ASP A 93 -28.84 9.06 15.87
CA ASP A 93 -29.41 10.09 16.73
C ASP A 93 -30.55 9.51 17.59
N ARG A 94 -31.34 10.39 18.20
CA ARG A 94 -32.49 10.02 19.04
C ARG A 94 -33.63 9.31 18.29
N ASP A 95 -33.70 9.47 16.96
CA ASP A 95 -34.79 8.98 16.13
C ASP A 95 -34.42 7.68 15.39
N GLY A 96 -33.12 7.39 15.19
CA GLY A 96 -32.71 6.19 14.46
C GLY A 96 -31.21 5.96 14.33
N PHE A 97 -30.90 4.85 13.65
CA PHE A 97 -29.59 4.55 13.07
C PHE A 97 -29.69 4.70 11.55
N TYR A 98 -28.61 5.18 10.92
CA TYR A 98 -28.59 5.58 9.52
C TYR A 98 -27.32 5.09 8.81
N LEU A 99 -27.50 4.64 7.57
CA LEU A 99 -26.43 4.46 6.60
C LEU A 99 -26.75 5.27 5.36
N ILE A 100 -25.76 5.98 4.85
CA ILE A 100 -25.85 6.78 3.63
C ILE A 100 -25.03 6.08 2.57
N LEU A 101 -25.69 5.71 1.47
CA LEU A 101 -25.10 4.97 0.36
C LEU A 101 -25.07 5.85 -0.89
N ASP A 102 -24.00 5.73 -1.68
CA ASP A 102 -23.85 6.39 -2.97
C ASP A 102 -24.30 5.45 -4.10
N PRO A 103 -25.53 5.61 -4.62
CA PRO A 103 -26.02 4.78 -5.72
C PRO A 103 -25.43 5.19 -7.08
N GLY A 104 -24.63 6.27 -7.15
CA GLY A 104 -24.27 6.93 -8.40
C GLY A 104 -25.51 7.36 -9.18
N GLN A 105 -25.62 6.92 -10.44
CA GLN A 105 -26.81 7.13 -11.28
C GLN A 105 -27.87 6.02 -11.12
N GLY A 106 -27.64 5.06 -10.23
CA GLY A 106 -28.47 3.86 -10.08
C GLY A 106 -29.69 4.05 -9.20
N SER A 107 -30.60 3.08 -9.25
CA SER A 107 -31.73 2.94 -8.34
C SER A 107 -31.93 1.47 -7.98
N PRO A 108 -32.61 1.15 -6.85
CA PRO A 108 -32.93 -0.24 -6.53
C PRO A 108 -33.71 -0.91 -7.66
N LEU A 109 -33.33 -2.12 -8.04
CA LEU A 109 -33.90 -2.87 -9.16
C LEU A 109 -35.42 -3.08 -9.00
N GLU A 110 -35.92 -3.24 -7.78
CA GLU A 110 -37.37 -3.30 -7.48
C GLU A 110 -38.12 -2.07 -8.01
N VAL A 111 -37.54 -0.87 -7.92
CA VAL A 111 -38.15 0.37 -8.41
C VAL A 111 -38.29 0.32 -9.93
N LEU A 112 -37.30 -0.24 -10.62
CA LEU A 112 -37.27 -0.36 -12.08
C LEU A 112 -38.18 -1.49 -12.60
N LEU A 113 -38.28 -2.59 -11.86
CA LEU A 113 -39.19 -3.70 -12.17
C LEU A 113 -40.67 -3.28 -12.07
N ASN A 114 -40.99 -2.41 -11.11
CA ASN A 114 -42.33 -1.89 -10.86
C ASN A 114 -42.63 -0.55 -11.57
N ALA A 115 -41.69 -0.04 -12.38
CA ALA A 115 -41.89 1.20 -13.12
C ALA A 115 -43.03 1.05 -14.15
N ASN A 116 -43.85 2.11 -14.30
CA ASN A 116 -44.97 2.13 -15.26
C ASN A 116 -44.55 1.78 -16.69
N ARG A 117 -43.33 2.17 -17.07
CA ARG A 117 -42.69 1.78 -18.32
C ARG A 117 -41.38 1.07 -17.98
N LYS A 118 -41.33 -0.25 -18.22
CA LYS A 118 -40.12 -1.03 -18.00
C LYS A 118 -38.96 -0.52 -18.88
N PRO A 119 -37.75 -0.38 -18.32
CA PRO A 119 -36.54 -0.12 -19.09
C PRO A 119 -36.32 -1.14 -20.20
N ALA A 120 -35.65 -0.75 -21.29
CA ALA A 120 -35.51 -1.57 -22.50
C ALA A 120 -34.88 -2.95 -22.20
N LEU A 121 -33.84 -2.99 -21.35
CA LEU A 121 -33.17 -4.20 -20.89
C LEU A 121 -34.13 -5.21 -20.24
N LEU A 122 -34.99 -4.75 -19.33
CA LEU A 122 -35.94 -5.62 -18.63
C LEU A 122 -37.15 -5.98 -19.51
N ALA A 123 -37.57 -5.09 -20.41
CA ALA A 123 -38.67 -5.34 -21.34
C ALA A 123 -38.29 -6.35 -22.44
N GLN A 124 -37.01 -6.46 -22.76
CA GLN A 124 -36.48 -7.29 -23.86
C GLN A 124 -35.58 -8.43 -23.37
N ALA A 125 -35.70 -8.83 -22.10
CA ALA A 125 -34.86 -9.84 -21.45
C ALA A 125 -34.74 -11.19 -22.21
N ARG A 126 -35.72 -11.50 -23.06
CA ARG A 126 -35.74 -12.72 -23.89
C ARG A 126 -34.82 -12.67 -25.11
N GLN A 127 -34.37 -11.49 -25.55
CA GLN A 127 -33.50 -11.36 -26.73
C GLN A 127 -32.06 -11.76 -26.41
N PRO A 128 -31.35 -12.55 -27.24
CA PRO A 128 -29.98 -13.01 -26.96
C PRO A 128 -29.00 -11.90 -26.58
N ARG A 129 -28.95 -10.77 -27.32
CA ARG A 129 -28.04 -9.64 -27.01
C ARG A 129 -28.30 -9.04 -25.62
N VAL A 130 -29.57 -8.80 -25.30
CA VAL A 130 -30.00 -8.26 -24.00
C VAL A 130 -29.72 -9.26 -22.88
N ARG A 131 -30.01 -10.54 -23.12
CA ARG A 131 -29.76 -11.64 -22.19
C ARG A 131 -28.28 -11.84 -21.89
N ARG A 132 -27.39 -11.66 -22.87
CA ARG A 132 -25.93 -11.61 -22.66
C ARG A 132 -25.56 -10.54 -21.64
N GLN A 133 -26.12 -9.34 -21.81
CA GLN A 133 -25.85 -8.23 -20.90
C GLN A 133 -26.45 -8.47 -19.50
N LEU A 134 -27.66 -9.04 -19.41
CA LEU A 134 -28.24 -9.44 -18.12
C LEU A 134 -27.42 -10.52 -17.42
N TRP A 135 -26.88 -11.50 -18.15
CA TRP A 135 -25.95 -12.48 -17.58
C TRP A 135 -24.63 -11.87 -17.14
N ALA A 136 -24.08 -10.89 -17.87
CA ALA A 136 -22.92 -10.14 -17.43
C ALA A 136 -23.20 -9.33 -16.14
N ASN A 137 -24.42 -8.82 -15.99
CA ASN A 137 -24.90 -8.21 -14.75
C ASN A 137 -25.07 -9.23 -13.61
N ILE A 138 -25.60 -10.43 -13.90
CA ILE A 138 -25.68 -11.52 -12.93
C ILE A 138 -24.28 -11.99 -12.51
N LEU A 139 -23.30 -12.01 -13.43
CA LEU A 139 -21.91 -12.35 -13.11
C LEU A 139 -21.33 -11.39 -12.06
N ARG A 140 -21.65 -10.08 -12.14
CA ARG A 140 -21.27 -9.11 -11.10
C ARG A 140 -21.88 -9.47 -9.75
N LEU A 141 -23.16 -9.86 -9.70
CA LEU A 141 -23.79 -10.32 -8.46
C LEU A 141 -23.15 -11.61 -7.92
N VAL A 142 -22.81 -12.57 -8.80
CA VAL A 142 -22.09 -13.79 -8.41
C VAL A 142 -20.75 -13.45 -7.79
N ASN A 143 -19.97 -12.58 -8.43
CA ASN A 143 -18.68 -12.13 -7.91
C ASN A 143 -18.84 -11.40 -6.57
N GLY A 144 -19.87 -10.56 -6.42
CA GLY A 144 -20.17 -9.89 -5.14
C GLY A 144 -20.53 -10.86 -4.02
N VAL A 145 -21.38 -11.86 -4.30
CA VAL A 145 -21.74 -12.89 -3.31
C VAL A 145 -20.52 -13.75 -2.94
N GLU A 146 -19.70 -14.14 -3.90
CA GLU A 146 -18.47 -14.89 -3.64
C GLU A 146 -17.49 -14.06 -2.79
N LEU A 147 -17.37 -12.76 -3.04
CA LEU A 147 -16.52 -11.88 -2.22
C LEU A 147 -17.00 -11.81 -0.77
N LEU A 148 -18.31 -11.81 -0.52
CA LEU A 148 -18.84 -11.91 0.85
C LEU A 148 -18.50 -13.28 1.46
N HIS A 149 -18.68 -14.37 0.69
CA HIS A 149 -18.47 -15.73 1.16
C HIS A 149 -17.00 -16.01 1.48
N SER A 150 -16.06 -15.50 0.68
CA SER A 150 -14.62 -15.62 0.91
C SER A 150 -14.18 -14.95 2.23
N GLN A 151 -14.92 -13.92 2.66
CA GLN A 151 -14.73 -13.24 3.95
C GLN A 151 -15.51 -13.89 5.11
N GLY A 152 -16.23 -14.99 4.85
CA GLY A 152 -17.05 -15.70 5.83
C GLY A 152 -18.35 -14.99 6.19
N ILE A 153 -18.84 -14.11 5.30
CA ILE A 153 -20.06 -13.30 5.46
C ILE A 153 -21.18 -13.90 4.62
N ILE A 154 -22.38 -14.01 5.19
CA ILE A 154 -23.60 -14.44 4.47
C ILE A 154 -24.47 -13.21 4.23
N HIS A 155 -24.97 -13.01 3.02
CA HIS A 155 -25.78 -11.84 2.66
C HIS A 155 -27.21 -11.89 3.22
N ARG A 156 -27.85 -13.07 3.25
CA ARG A 156 -29.17 -13.35 3.88
C ARG A 156 -30.42 -12.73 3.24
N ASN A 157 -30.28 -11.74 2.36
CA ASN A 157 -31.41 -10.99 1.79
C ASN A 157 -31.12 -10.57 0.33
N ILE A 158 -30.74 -11.54 -0.51
CA ILE A 158 -30.57 -11.31 -1.95
C ILE A 158 -31.94 -11.22 -2.60
N ASP A 159 -32.35 -10.02 -3.00
CA ASP A 159 -33.65 -9.72 -3.60
C ASP A 159 -33.55 -8.47 -4.51
N PRO A 160 -34.61 -8.04 -5.21
CA PRO A 160 -34.50 -6.87 -6.08
C PRO A 160 -34.34 -5.52 -5.35
N TRP A 161 -34.56 -5.42 -4.03
CA TRP A 161 -34.18 -4.24 -3.24
C TRP A 161 -32.69 -4.23 -2.93
N SER A 162 -32.06 -5.40 -2.95
CA SER A 162 -30.64 -5.61 -2.66
C SER A 162 -29.74 -5.35 -3.88
N VAL A 163 -30.31 -5.05 -5.05
CA VAL A 163 -29.55 -4.72 -6.27
C VAL A 163 -29.81 -3.27 -6.68
N VAL A 164 -28.76 -2.49 -6.90
CA VAL A 164 -28.81 -1.13 -7.44
C VAL A 164 -28.21 -1.13 -8.84
N THR A 165 -28.85 -0.45 -9.78
CA THR A 165 -28.44 -0.38 -11.19
C THR A 165 -29.05 0.85 -11.87
N ALA A 166 -28.33 1.44 -12.83
CA ALA A 166 -28.85 2.46 -13.74
C ALA A 166 -29.44 1.83 -15.02
N LEU A 167 -29.20 0.53 -15.24
CA LEU A 167 -29.52 -0.21 -16.46
C LEU A 167 -28.93 0.47 -17.70
N GLY A 168 -27.65 0.84 -17.61
CA GLY A 168 -26.86 1.37 -18.71
C GLY A 168 -26.56 0.33 -19.80
N GLU A 169 -25.76 0.70 -20.79
CA GLU A 169 -25.31 -0.23 -21.85
C GLU A 169 -24.24 -1.21 -21.37
N GLU A 170 -23.54 -0.86 -20.29
CA GLU A 170 -22.58 -1.74 -19.64
C GLU A 170 -23.19 -2.44 -18.42
N PRO A 171 -22.67 -3.61 -18.03
CA PRO A 171 -23.06 -4.27 -16.79
C PRO A 171 -22.70 -3.42 -15.57
N ASP A 172 -23.70 -3.00 -14.80
CA ASP A 172 -23.63 -2.02 -13.71
C ASP A 172 -24.33 -2.47 -12.42
N PHE A 173 -24.71 -3.75 -12.31
CA PHE A 173 -25.35 -4.26 -11.10
C PHE A 173 -24.39 -4.14 -9.90
N LEU A 174 -24.88 -3.50 -8.83
CA LEU A 174 -24.23 -3.35 -7.54
C LEU A 174 -25.07 -3.98 -6.44
N LEU A 175 -24.42 -4.68 -5.52
CA LEU A 175 -25.06 -5.36 -4.40
C LEU A 175 -25.11 -4.45 -3.17
N THR A 176 -26.24 -4.48 -2.46
CA THR A 176 -26.50 -3.84 -1.18
C THR A 176 -27.43 -4.75 -0.39
N GLY A 177 -27.85 -4.41 0.83
CA GLY A 177 -28.87 -5.22 1.52
C GLY A 177 -28.30 -6.38 2.33
N PHE A 178 -26.97 -6.52 2.39
CA PHE A 178 -26.30 -7.43 3.30
C PHE A 178 -26.15 -6.84 4.70
N GLU A 179 -26.68 -5.66 4.98
CA GLU A 179 -26.74 -5.15 6.34
C GLU A 179 -27.63 -6.09 7.16
N TRP A 180 -27.17 -6.48 8.35
CA TRP A 180 -27.63 -7.60 9.19
C TRP A 180 -26.98 -8.95 8.85
N SER A 181 -25.83 -8.95 8.16
CA SER A 181 -25.06 -10.16 7.85
C SER A 181 -24.37 -10.75 9.06
N MET A 182 -24.27 -12.08 9.09
CA MET A 182 -23.58 -12.80 10.15
C MET A 182 -22.23 -13.31 9.66
N ARG A 183 -21.18 -13.04 10.44
CA ARG A 183 -19.90 -13.71 10.31
C ARG A 183 -19.94 -15.01 11.09
N ILE A 184 -19.64 -16.13 10.42
CA ILE A 184 -19.77 -17.48 11.03
C ILE A 184 -18.87 -17.66 12.27
N ILE A 185 -17.78 -16.90 12.37
CA ILE A 185 -16.81 -16.97 13.49
C ILE A 185 -17.32 -16.22 14.75
N ALA A 186 -18.22 -15.24 14.60
CA ALA A 186 -18.64 -14.35 15.71
C ALA A 186 -19.68 -14.96 16.68
N ILE A 187 -19.87 -16.29 16.69
CA ILE A 187 -20.90 -16.97 17.51
C ILE A 187 -20.47 -17.11 18.99
N GLY A 188 -19.26 -16.73 19.36
CA GLY A 188 -18.75 -16.81 20.74
C GLY A 188 -18.71 -15.48 21.48
N ALA A 189 -19.83 -15.02 22.05
CA ALA A 189 -19.85 -14.08 23.19
C ALA A 189 -21.20 -14.12 23.94
N SER A 190 -21.20 -14.83 25.07
CA SER A 190 -21.96 -14.59 26.32
C SER A 190 -23.45 -14.17 26.30
N GLY A 191 -24.31 -15.13 26.68
CA GLY A 191 -25.04 -15.06 27.97
C GLY A 191 -26.24 -14.13 28.18
N GLY A 192 -26.69 -13.34 27.20
CA GLY A 192 -27.91 -12.52 27.32
C GLY A 192 -29.20 -13.30 27.07
N LYS A 193 -29.98 -13.62 28.10
CA LYS A 193 -31.36 -14.13 27.94
C LYS A 193 -32.29 -13.04 27.38
N ASN A 194 -32.28 -12.85 26.06
CA ASN A 194 -33.38 -12.43 25.15
C ASN A 194 -32.83 -11.71 23.89
N MET A 195 -32.26 -12.44 22.92
CA MET A 195 -31.94 -11.87 21.60
C MET A 195 -32.82 -12.51 20.51
N LYS A 196 -33.78 -11.75 19.98
CA LYS A 196 -34.45 -11.98 18.68
C LYS A 196 -34.76 -10.59 18.06
N SER A 197 -34.67 -10.26 16.77
CA SER A 197 -34.58 -10.97 15.49
C SER A 197 -33.47 -10.33 14.63
N PRO A 198 -32.72 -11.09 13.82
CA PRO A 198 -32.23 -10.62 12.52
C PRO A 198 -33.11 -11.15 11.36
N ARG A 199 -34.38 -11.42 11.69
CA ARG A 199 -35.58 -11.78 10.88
C ARG A 199 -36.18 -13.16 11.12
N GLU A 200 -36.01 -13.70 12.34
CA GLU A 200 -36.78 -14.79 13.01
C GLU A 200 -37.63 -15.69 12.08
N GLU A 201 -37.25 -16.85 11.55
CA GLU A 201 -36.08 -17.72 11.66
C GLU A 201 -36.11 -18.61 10.38
N ARG A 202 -35.00 -18.72 9.65
CA ARG A 202 -34.78 -19.65 8.52
C ARG A 202 -33.28 -19.98 8.52
N VAL A 203 -32.91 -21.21 8.18
CA VAL A 203 -31.49 -21.58 8.09
C VAL A 203 -30.80 -20.72 7.02
N PHE A 204 -29.90 -19.85 7.45
CA PHE A 204 -29.04 -19.05 6.56
C PHE A 204 -27.71 -19.79 6.38
N SER A 205 -27.24 -19.85 5.14
CA SER A 205 -25.97 -20.50 4.79
C SER A 205 -25.48 -19.94 3.47
N PHE A 206 -24.21 -20.18 3.13
CA PHE A 206 -23.67 -19.86 1.80
C PHE A 206 -24.53 -20.46 0.68
N ALA A 207 -24.97 -21.71 0.85
CA ALA A 207 -25.87 -22.36 -0.10
C ALA A 207 -27.22 -21.63 -0.23
N ARG A 208 -27.72 -20.99 0.82
CA ARG A 208 -28.97 -20.24 0.78
C ARG A 208 -28.84 -18.97 -0.08
N ASP A 209 -27.76 -18.23 0.05
CA ASP A 209 -27.49 -17.04 -0.78
C ASP A 209 -27.48 -17.41 -2.27
N TRP A 210 -26.84 -18.53 -2.65
CA TRP A 210 -26.87 -19.01 -4.03
C TRP A 210 -28.27 -19.36 -4.53
N ARG A 211 -29.14 -19.93 -3.68
CA ARG A 211 -30.56 -20.17 -4.04
C ARG A 211 -31.32 -18.87 -4.26
N ASP A 212 -31.14 -17.89 -3.37
CA ASP A 212 -31.84 -16.61 -3.46
C ASP A 212 -31.35 -15.82 -4.70
N LEU A 213 -30.05 -15.90 -5.04
CA LEU A 213 -29.52 -15.37 -6.30
C LEU A 213 -30.07 -16.10 -7.54
N ALA A 214 -30.29 -17.42 -7.48
CA ALA A 214 -30.91 -18.16 -8.58
C ALA A 214 -32.37 -17.72 -8.81
N HIS A 215 -33.11 -17.47 -7.73
CA HIS A 215 -34.47 -16.92 -7.82
C HIS A 215 -34.49 -15.52 -8.43
N LEU A 216 -33.57 -14.64 -8.00
CA LEU A 216 -33.41 -13.30 -8.56
C LEU A 216 -33.03 -13.34 -10.05
N SER A 217 -32.09 -14.21 -10.41
CA SER A 217 -31.65 -14.41 -11.81
C SER A 217 -32.80 -14.88 -12.69
N ALA A 218 -33.61 -15.84 -12.22
CA ALA A 218 -34.80 -16.28 -12.95
C ALA A 218 -35.82 -15.15 -13.14
N LEU A 219 -36.01 -14.28 -12.15
CA LEU A 219 -36.87 -13.09 -12.26
C LEU A 219 -36.35 -12.10 -13.32
N ILE A 220 -35.05 -11.80 -13.31
CA ILE A 220 -34.41 -10.86 -14.25
C ILE A 220 -34.49 -11.38 -15.70
N LEU A 221 -34.30 -12.70 -15.88
CA LEU A 221 -34.26 -13.35 -17.19
C LEU A 221 -35.65 -13.77 -17.71
N ASP A 222 -36.72 -13.41 -16.99
CA ASP A 222 -38.10 -13.78 -17.30
C ASP A 222 -38.31 -15.31 -17.43
N ILE A 223 -37.73 -16.07 -16.50
CA ILE A 223 -37.82 -17.53 -16.41
C ILE A 223 -38.84 -17.92 -15.33
N PRO A 224 -39.88 -18.70 -15.67
CA PRO A 224 -40.90 -19.10 -14.69
C PRO A 224 -40.35 -20.08 -13.64
N LEU A 225 -40.50 -19.73 -12.36
CA LEU A 225 -39.96 -20.50 -11.22
C LEU A 225 -40.56 -21.90 -11.05
N ALA A 226 -41.85 -22.07 -11.36
CA ALA A 226 -42.55 -23.35 -11.21
C ALA A 226 -41.96 -24.47 -12.09
N PRO A 227 -41.83 -24.31 -13.43
CA PRO A 227 -41.17 -25.31 -14.28
C PRO A 227 -39.66 -25.39 -14.06
N LEU A 228 -39.00 -24.32 -13.61
CA LEU A 228 -37.58 -24.36 -13.24
C LEU A 228 -37.31 -25.34 -12.09
N SER A 229 -38.20 -25.33 -11.08
CA SER A 229 -38.09 -26.16 -9.87
C SER A 229 -38.59 -27.60 -10.04
N ASP A 230 -39.26 -27.93 -11.15
CA ASP A 230 -39.77 -29.27 -11.43
C ASP A 230 -38.75 -30.10 -12.25
N LEU A 231 -38.05 -31.03 -11.59
CA LEU A 231 -37.08 -31.92 -12.23
C LEU A 231 -37.68 -32.85 -13.29
N ARG A 232 -39.02 -33.01 -13.35
CA ARG A 232 -39.69 -33.78 -14.41
C ARG A 232 -39.72 -33.02 -15.74
N VAL A 233 -39.57 -31.69 -15.70
CA VAL A 233 -39.46 -30.85 -16.90
C VAL A 233 -38.02 -30.87 -17.38
N ILE A 234 -37.80 -31.31 -18.62
CA ILE A 234 -36.48 -31.30 -19.26
C ILE A 234 -35.97 -29.86 -19.35
N ALA A 235 -34.67 -29.64 -19.09
CA ALA A 235 -34.08 -28.30 -19.00
C ALA A 235 -34.39 -27.42 -20.24
N SER A 236 -34.39 -27.99 -21.45
CA SER A 236 -34.71 -27.29 -22.70
C SER A 236 -36.19 -26.90 -22.87
N ARG A 237 -37.08 -27.32 -21.97
CA ARG A 237 -38.52 -27.02 -22.01
C ARG A 237 -38.98 -26.13 -20.85
N VAL A 238 -38.05 -25.62 -20.05
CA VAL A 238 -38.39 -24.73 -18.92
C VAL A 238 -38.83 -23.34 -19.41
N ALA A 239 -38.16 -22.80 -20.43
CA ALA A 239 -38.55 -21.56 -21.11
C ALA A 239 -38.05 -21.59 -22.57
N ASP A 240 -38.88 -21.15 -23.52
CA ASP A 240 -38.60 -21.27 -24.96
C ASP A 240 -37.40 -20.42 -25.43
N HIS A 241 -37.07 -19.35 -24.70
CA HIS A 241 -35.96 -18.44 -25.03
C HIS A 241 -34.64 -18.76 -24.32
N VAL A 242 -34.58 -19.86 -23.54
CA VAL A 242 -33.44 -20.17 -22.67
C VAL A 242 -32.86 -21.57 -22.99
N PRO A 243 -31.57 -21.66 -23.39
CA PRO A 243 -30.84 -22.91 -23.53
C PRO A 243 -30.80 -23.75 -22.26
N ALA A 244 -30.60 -25.06 -22.44
CA ALA A 244 -30.49 -25.99 -21.32
C ALA A 244 -29.33 -25.66 -20.35
N ALA A 245 -28.23 -25.08 -20.83
CA ALA A 245 -27.07 -24.73 -20.00
C ALA A 245 -27.41 -23.73 -18.88
N GLU A 246 -28.17 -22.69 -19.20
CA GLU A 246 -28.66 -21.68 -18.25
C GLU A 246 -29.58 -22.28 -17.19
N VAL A 247 -30.53 -23.12 -17.62
CA VAL A 247 -31.48 -23.79 -16.71
C VAL A 247 -30.75 -24.76 -15.77
N ARG A 248 -29.76 -25.50 -16.26
CA ARG A 248 -28.96 -26.41 -15.43
C ARG A 248 -28.14 -25.68 -14.38
N LEU A 249 -27.55 -24.54 -14.73
CA LEU A 249 -26.86 -23.69 -13.75
C LEU A 249 -27.81 -23.22 -12.64
N LEU A 250 -28.98 -22.69 -13.02
CA LEU A 250 -29.98 -22.24 -12.03
C LEU A 250 -30.47 -23.40 -11.14
N ARG A 251 -30.65 -24.61 -11.70
CA ARG A 251 -31.01 -25.82 -10.92
C ARG A 251 -29.88 -26.26 -9.98
N ALA A 252 -28.62 -26.14 -10.39
CA ALA A 252 -27.47 -26.42 -9.53
C ALA A 252 -27.41 -25.43 -8.36
N MET A 253 -27.58 -24.13 -8.61
CA MET A 253 -27.66 -23.09 -7.57
C MET A 253 -28.83 -23.30 -6.61
N LEU A 254 -29.98 -23.80 -7.11
CA LEU A 254 -31.13 -24.18 -6.28
C LEU A 254 -30.87 -25.43 -5.41
N GLY A 255 -29.80 -26.18 -5.68
CA GLY A 255 -29.48 -27.45 -5.03
C GLY A 255 -30.34 -28.62 -5.55
N LEU A 256 -30.90 -28.51 -6.76
CA LEU A 256 -31.72 -29.53 -7.40
C LEU A 256 -30.89 -30.50 -8.26
N GLU A 257 -29.78 -30.02 -8.85
CA GLU A 257 -28.77 -30.86 -9.51
C GLU A 257 -27.56 -31.07 -8.59
N ARG A 258 -27.03 -32.30 -8.54
CA ARG A 258 -25.82 -32.61 -7.75
C ARG A 258 -24.58 -32.10 -8.45
N VAL A 259 -23.75 -31.38 -7.71
CA VAL A 259 -22.41 -30.93 -8.10
C VAL A 259 -21.43 -31.37 -7.02
N GLU A 260 -20.19 -31.71 -7.37
CA GLU A 260 -19.17 -32.13 -6.39
C GLU A 260 -18.86 -31.02 -5.37
N ARG A 261 -18.75 -29.77 -5.85
CA ARG A 261 -18.54 -28.57 -5.03
C ARG A 261 -19.22 -27.38 -5.72
N LEU A 262 -20.11 -26.71 -5.00
CA LEU A 262 -20.80 -25.50 -5.46
C LEU A 262 -20.22 -24.30 -4.71
N ASP A 263 -19.37 -23.55 -5.39
CA ASP A 263 -18.78 -22.29 -4.93
C ASP A 263 -18.90 -21.20 -6.01
N GLY A 264 -18.57 -19.96 -5.68
CA GLY A 264 -18.65 -18.85 -6.60
C GLY A 264 -17.74 -19.01 -7.81
N ASP A 265 -16.55 -19.59 -7.66
CA ASP A 265 -15.65 -19.89 -8.79
C ASP A 265 -16.34 -20.78 -9.83
N TYR A 266 -16.97 -21.87 -9.38
CA TYR A 266 -17.76 -22.73 -10.26
C TYR A 266 -18.90 -21.95 -10.93
N ILE A 267 -19.70 -21.20 -10.16
CA ILE A 267 -20.85 -20.47 -10.70
C ILE A 267 -20.40 -19.40 -11.70
N ALA A 268 -19.38 -18.61 -11.37
CA ALA A 268 -18.82 -17.55 -12.21
C ALA A 268 -18.29 -18.12 -13.53
N ALA A 269 -17.52 -19.21 -13.49
CA ALA A 269 -17.03 -19.88 -14.69
C ALA A 269 -18.18 -20.38 -15.58
N ARG A 270 -19.25 -20.92 -14.98
CA ARG A 270 -20.45 -21.36 -15.72
C ARG A 270 -21.23 -20.18 -16.31
N VAL A 271 -21.34 -19.06 -15.61
CA VAL A 271 -21.96 -17.83 -16.14
C VAL A 271 -21.13 -17.27 -17.28
N GLN A 272 -19.80 -17.24 -17.17
CA GLN A 272 -18.92 -16.77 -18.24
C GLN A 272 -19.07 -17.65 -19.49
N ALA A 273 -19.11 -18.98 -19.34
CA ALA A 273 -19.37 -19.88 -20.46
C ALA A 273 -20.73 -19.60 -21.13
N ILE A 274 -21.78 -19.30 -20.35
CA ILE A 274 -23.09 -18.88 -20.89
C ILE A 274 -22.97 -17.56 -21.66
N ILE A 275 -22.24 -16.57 -21.13
CA ILE A 275 -22.02 -15.29 -21.81
C ILE A 275 -21.32 -15.51 -23.15
N ASP A 276 -20.29 -16.36 -23.17
CA ASP A 276 -19.50 -16.67 -24.37
C ASP A 276 -20.33 -17.47 -25.40
N GLU A 277 -21.15 -18.42 -24.95
CA GLU A 277 -22.09 -19.17 -25.80
C GLU A 277 -23.14 -18.24 -26.43
N ILE A 278 -23.73 -17.33 -25.65
CA ILE A 278 -24.68 -16.34 -26.18
C ILE A 278 -23.95 -15.36 -27.11
N ALA A 279 -22.72 -14.95 -26.80
CA ALA A 279 -21.91 -14.11 -27.67
C ALA A 279 -21.63 -14.82 -29.00
N ALA A 280 -21.30 -16.12 -28.98
CA ALA A 280 -21.13 -16.95 -30.16
C ALA A 280 -22.45 -17.15 -30.92
N GLU A 281 -23.61 -17.23 -30.25
CA GLU A 281 -24.92 -17.27 -30.91
C GLU A 281 -25.24 -15.95 -31.63
N VAL A 282 -24.88 -14.83 -31.02
CA VAL A 282 -25.03 -13.48 -31.57
C VAL A 282 -24.05 -13.26 -32.73
N ALA A 283 -22.82 -13.78 -32.63
CA ALA A 283 -21.76 -13.65 -33.64
C ALA A 283 -21.89 -14.67 -34.80
N GLY A 284 -22.36 -15.88 -34.51
CA GLY A 284 -22.50 -17.00 -35.46
C GLY A 284 -23.73 -16.92 -36.35
N LYS A 285 -24.53 -15.86 -36.22
CA LYS A 285 -25.41 -15.37 -37.29
C LYS A 285 -24.64 -14.23 -37.93
N ASP A 286 -24.27 -14.30 -39.21
CA ASP A 286 -23.58 -13.26 -39.99
C ASP A 286 -24.10 -11.84 -39.70
N ALA A 287 -23.63 -11.24 -38.61
CA ALA A 287 -24.14 -9.98 -38.10
C ALA A 287 -23.22 -8.89 -38.63
N ALA A 288 -23.26 -8.65 -39.93
CA ALA A 288 -22.52 -7.54 -40.53
C ALA A 288 -23.02 -6.19 -39.97
N LEU A 289 -22.10 -5.25 -39.76
CA LEU A 289 -22.42 -3.83 -39.57
C LEU A 289 -23.12 -3.33 -40.82
N CYS A 290 -24.34 -2.80 -40.69
CA CYS A 290 -25.08 -2.36 -41.86
C CYS A 290 -24.90 -0.85 -42.10
N LEU A 291 -24.41 -0.48 -43.28
CA LEU A 291 -24.26 0.90 -43.74
C LEU A 291 -25.29 1.19 -44.84
N ALA A 292 -26.28 2.02 -44.54
CA ALA A 292 -27.27 2.49 -45.50
C ALA A 292 -26.74 3.71 -46.28
N ALA A 293 -26.40 3.51 -47.55
CA ALA A 293 -25.95 4.57 -48.44
C ALA A 293 -27.13 5.16 -49.25
N ARG A 294 -27.29 6.49 -49.22
CA ARG A 294 -28.25 7.17 -50.10
C ARG A 294 -27.65 7.29 -51.49
N LEU A 295 -28.12 6.48 -52.44
CA LEU A 295 -27.62 6.44 -53.81
C LEU A 295 -28.75 6.70 -54.82
N GLY A 296 -28.39 7.24 -55.99
CA GLY A 296 -29.31 7.55 -57.09
C GLY A 296 -29.29 9.02 -57.51
N SER A 297 -30.05 9.35 -58.56
CA SER A 297 -30.12 10.69 -59.13
C SER A 297 -30.55 11.74 -58.09
N GLY A 298 -29.69 12.75 -57.88
CA GLY A 298 -29.90 13.81 -56.88
C GLY A 298 -29.30 13.53 -55.49
N SER A 299 -28.58 12.42 -55.29
CA SER A 299 -27.83 12.18 -54.05
C SER A 299 -26.44 12.86 -54.09
N PRO A 300 -26.06 13.63 -53.04
CA PRO A 300 -24.71 14.19 -52.94
C PRO A 300 -23.60 13.14 -52.96
N LEU A 301 -23.83 11.98 -52.32
CA LEU A 301 -22.90 10.85 -52.33
C LEU A 301 -22.68 10.30 -53.75
N SER A 302 -23.75 10.15 -54.54
CA SER A 302 -23.65 9.65 -55.93
C SER A 302 -22.90 10.62 -56.85
N GLU A 303 -23.11 11.93 -56.67
CA GLU A 303 -22.40 12.95 -57.45
C GLU A 303 -20.90 13.01 -57.09
N ALA A 304 -20.57 12.78 -55.82
CA ALA A 304 -19.19 12.70 -55.37
C ALA A 304 -18.48 11.44 -55.88
N ILE A 305 -19.15 10.27 -55.87
CA ILE A 305 -18.62 9.04 -56.48
C ILE A 305 -18.39 9.24 -57.97
N ARG A 306 -19.35 9.83 -58.71
CA ARG A 306 -19.18 10.11 -60.15
C ARG A 306 -17.96 11.00 -60.41
N LYS A 307 -17.70 12.00 -59.56
CA LYS A 307 -16.51 12.85 -59.67
C LYS A 307 -15.23 12.10 -59.34
N ALA A 308 -15.21 11.32 -58.27
CA ALA A 308 -14.06 10.53 -57.83
C ALA A 308 -13.69 9.43 -58.84
N SER A 309 -14.68 8.89 -59.57
CA SER A 309 -14.48 7.90 -60.63
C SER A 309 -14.22 8.54 -62.01
N ASN A 310 -13.86 9.83 -62.11
CA ASN A 310 -13.68 10.54 -63.38
C ASN A 310 -14.87 10.40 -64.37
N SER A 311 -16.10 10.34 -63.87
CA SER A 311 -17.34 10.12 -64.63
C SER A 311 -17.49 8.75 -65.29
N GLU A 312 -16.70 7.74 -64.91
CA GLU A 312 -16.89 6.35 -65.36
C GLU A 312 -18.14 5.68 -64.74
N ILE A 313 -18.51 6.06 -63.52
CA ILE A 313 -19.68 5.53 -62.80
C ILE A 313 -20.80 6.56 -62.80
N GLU A 314 -21.87 6.29 -63.57
CA GLU A 314 -23.02 7.18 -63.65
C GLU A 314 -23.84 7.24 -62.35
N ALA A 315 -24.45 8.40 -62.07
CA ALA A 315 -25.22 8.63 -60.85
C ALA A 315 -26.47 7.72 -60.72
N SER A 316 -26.95 7.16 -61.84
CA SER A 316 -28.04 6.17 -61.87
C SER A 316 -27.57 4.72 -61.62
N ASP A 317 -26.29 4.41 -61.81
CA ASP A 317 -25.75 3.05 -61.61
C ASP A 317 -25.38 2.80 -60.15
N THR A 318 -26.43 2.60 -59.35
CA THR A 318 -26.29 2.31 -57.91
C THR A 318 -25.52 1.03 -57.58
N THR A 319 -25.39 0.10 -58.54
CA THR A 319 -24.66 -1.17 -58.31
C THR A 319 -23.15 -0.94 -58.40
N GLN A 320 -22.70 -0.22 -59.43
CA GLN A 320 -21.29 0.16 -59.53
C GLN A 320 -20.87 1.13 -58.41
N GLN A 321 -21.77 2.03 -57.99
CA GLN A 321 -21.50 2.92 -56.85
C GLN A 321 -21.29 2.16 -55.53
N LEU A 322 -22.08 1.11 -55.25
CA LEU A 322 -21.87 0.28 -54.04
C LEU A 322 -20.53 -0.46 -54.09
N ARG A 323 -20.13 -0.92 -55.28
CA ARG A 323 -18.84 -1.56 -55.48
C ARG A 323 -17.68 -0.57 -55.27
N PHE A 324 -17.81 0.64 -55.79
CA PHE A 324 -16.84 1.72 -55.57
C PHE A 324 -16.63 1.99 -54.08
N ILE A 325 -17.69 2.12 -53.28
CA ILE A 325 -17.55 2.38 -51.83
C ILE A 325 -16.77 1.25 -51.14
N ARG A 326 -17.03 -0.02 -51.51
CA ARG A 326 -16.28 -1.16 -50.94
C ARG A 326 -14.81 -1.13 -51.34
N ASP A 327 -14.53 -0.90 -52.63
CA ASP A 327 -13.15 -0.87 -53.14
C ASP A 327 -12.36 0.32 -52.56
N ASP A 328 -13.04 1.45 -52.32
CA ASP A 328 -12.45 2.66 -51.75
C ASP A 328 -12.09 2.51 -50.27
N LEU A 329 -12.86 1.74 -49.50
CA LEU A 329 -12.59 1.46 -48.08
C LEU A 329 -11.48 0.41 -47.86
N GLY A 330 -11.05 -0.30 -48.91
CA GLY A 330 -9.99 -1.32 -48.84
C GLY A 330 -10.36 -2.53 -47.97
N ASP A 331 -9.35 -3.29 -47.52
CA ASP A 331 -9.55 -4.50 -46.71
C ASP A 331 -9.98 -4.19 -45.27
N GLN A 332 -9.56 -3.05 -44.72
CA GLN A 332 -9.96 -2.55 -43.41
C GLN A 332 -10.33 -1.07 -43.47
N ALA A 333 -11.60 -0.78 -43.21
CA ALA A 333 -12.14 0.56 -43.15
C ALA A 333 -11.75 1.23 -41.82
N GLN A 334 -11.17 2.43 -41.88
CA GLN A 334 -10.79 3.19 -40.68
C GLN A 334 -11.93 4.11 -40.23
N LEU A 335 -12.51 3.83 -39.06
CA LEU A 335 -13.51 4.68 -38.42
C LEU A 335 -12.81 5.71 -37.52
N ILE A 336 -13.10 6.99 -37.74
CA ILE A 336 -12.49 8.11 -37.03
C ILE A 336 -13.57 8.93 -36.31
N GLY A 337 -13.36 9.19 -35.03
CA GLY A 337 -14.12 10.15 -34.23
C GLY A 337 -13.48 11.54 -34.31
N LEU A 338 -14.29 12.57 -34.53
CA LEU A 338 -13.88 13.97 -34.66
C LEU A 338 -14.55 14.85 -33.59
N GLY A 339 -13.74 15.63 -32.87
CA GLY A 339 -14.19 16.56 -31.83
C GLY A 339 -14.53 17.95 -32.38
N GLU A 340 -15.78 18.18 -32.76
CA GLU A 340 -16.27 19.51 -33.17
C GLU A 340 -17.64 19.83 -32.52
N GLY A 341 -17.68 20.72 -31.53
CA GLY A 341 -18.92 21.21 -30.90
C GLY A 341 -19.42 20.37 -29.71
N ALA A 342 -20.75 20.30 -29.52
CA ALA A 342 -21.39 19.67 -28.35
C ALA A 342 -21.52 18.14 -28.43
N ALA A 343 -21.31 17.53 -29.61
CA ALA A 343 -21.31 16.09 -29.80
C ALA A 343 -20.29 15.68 -30.88
N PRO A 344 -19.55 14.57 -30.69
CA PRO A 344 -18.57 14.11 -31.66
C PRO A 344 -19.19 13.67 -33.00
N ARG A 345 -18.44 13.87 -34.08
CA ARG A 345 -18.80 13.46 -35.46
C ARG A 345 -18.00 12.24 -35.87
N TYR A 346 -18.59 11.34 -36.66
CA TYR A 346 -17.94 10.09 -37.08
C TYR A 346 -17.82 9.98 -38.59
N VAL A 347 -16.65 9.52 -39.06
CA VAL A 347 -16.36 9.33 -40.48
C VAL A 347 -15.65 8.01 -40.74
N LEU A 348 -15.89 7.40 -41.90
CA LEU A 348 -15.06 6.30 -42.43
C LEU A 348 -14.10 6.86 -43.47
N LEU A 349 -12.82 6.58 -43.31
CA LEU A 349 -11.79 6.97 -44.25
C LEU A 349 -11.71 5.94 -45.39
N GLY A 350 -11.94 6.39 -46.62
CA GLY A 350 -11.59 5.67 -47.84
C GLY A 350 -10.34 6.26 -48.49
N ASN A 351 -9.81 5.57 -49.50
CA ASN A 351 -8.63 6.00 -50.26
C ASN A 351 -8.85 7.29 -51.05
N SER A 352 -10.09 7.52 -51.51
CA SER A 352 -10.47 8.64 -52.37
C SER A 352 -11.52 9.53 -51.74
N LEU A 353 -12.39 9.00 -50.87
CA LEU A 353 -13.48 9.74 -50.23
C LEU A 353 -13.52 9.47 -48.72
N THR A 354 -13.89 10.49 -47.94
CA THR A 354 -14.18 10.35 -46.51
C THR A 354 -15.70 10.32 -46.29
N TYR A 355 -16.25 9.21 -45.81
CA TYR A 355 -17.69 8.98 -45.69
C TYR A 355 -18.23 9.43 -44.34
N ARG A 356 -19.18 10.37 -44.35
CA ARG A 356 -19.79 10.87 -43.10
C ARG A 356 -20.89 9.93 -42.61
N LEU A 357 -20.80 9.54 -41.34
CA LEU A 357 -21.77 8.66 -40.71
C LEU A 357 -22.77 9.41 -39.84
N LEU A 358 -24.02 8.95 -39.89
CA LEU A 358 -25.14 9.41 -39.07
C LEU A 358 -25.93 8.20 -38.54
N PRO A 359 -26.63 8.30 -37.39
CA PRO A 359 -27.52 7.24 -36.95
C PRO A 359 -28.68 7.09 -37.94
N TYR A 360 -29.00 5.86 -38.31
CA TYR A 360 -30.04 5.57 -39.29
C TYR A 360 -31.44 5.80 -38.70
N ARG A 361 -32.34 6.36 -39.52
CA ARG A 361 -33.76 6.47 -39.20
C ARG A 361 -34.59 5.85 -40.31
N ARG A 362 -35.52 4.97 -39.95
CA ARG A 362 -36.42 4.35 -40.91
C ARG A 362 -37.32 5.41 -41.57
N PRO A 363 -37.43 5.43 -42.91
CA PRO A 363 -38.34 6.33 -43.61
C PRO A 363 -39.80 6.16 -43.13
N ASN A 364 -40.49 7.27 -42.89
CA ASN A 364 -41.88 7.33 -42.44
C ASN A 364 -42.18 6.67 -41.08
N SER A 365 -41.18 6.49 -40.20
CA SER A 365 -41.36 6.02 -38.81
C SER A 365 -41.27 7.15 -37.78
N GLN A 366 -41.99 7.00 -36.64
CA GLN A 366 -41.80 7.86 -35.46
C GLN A 366 -40.62 7.43 -34.58
N ASP A 367 -39.98 6.30 -34.87
CA ASP A 367 -38.81 5.81 -34.12
C ASP A 367 -37.68 6.86 -34.10
N ALA A 368 -36.92 6.87 -32.99
CA ALA A 368 -35.69 7.64 -32.87
C ALA A 368 -34.62 7.08 -33.81
N ALA A 369 -33.70 7.92 -34.28
CA ALA A 369 -32.54 7.46 -35.02
C ALA A 369 -31.63 6.65 -34.07
N SER A 370 -31.05 5.55 -34.56
CA SER A 370 -30.16 4.69 -33.77
C SER A 370 -28.94 4.27 -34.58
N TRP A 371 -27.87 3.87 -33.88
CA TRP A 371 -26.66 3.32 -34.50
C TRP A 371 -26.75 1.80 -34.73
N GLU A 372 -27.95 1.21 -34.68
CA GLU A 372 -28.20 -0.16 -35.16
C GLU A 372 -27.76 -0.30 -36.62
N PHE A 373 -28.08 0.71 -37.44
CA PHE A 373 -27.56 0.90 -38.81
C PHE A 373 -26.88 2.27 -38.84
N ALA A 374 -25.79 2.39 -39.60
CA ALA A 374 -25.25 3.70 -39.95
C ALA A 374 -25.87 4.18 -41.26
N PHE A 375 -25.96 5.49 -41.41
CA PHE A 375 -26.45 6.15 -42.61
C PHE A 375 -25.37 7.07 -43.17
N CYS A 376 -25.19 7.03 -44.49
CA CYS A 376 -24.29 7.92 -45.21
C CYS A 376 -25.01 8.53 -46.43
N ASP A 377 -25.01 9.86 -46.50
CA ASP A 377 -25.52 10.63 -47.64
C ASP A 377 -24.54 11.68 -48.18
N ARG A 378 -23.41 11.88 -47.50
CA ARG A 378 -22.41 12.91 -47.80
C ARG A 378 -21.00 12.38 -47.59
N VAL A 379 -20.08 12.97 -48.33
CA VAL A 379 -18.64 12.69 -48.26
C VAL A 379 -17.84 13.99 -48.23
N GLU A 380 -16.63 13.90 -47.70
CA GLU A 380 -15.60 14.93 -47.72
C GLU A 380 -14.46 14.47 -48.64
N LEU A 381 -13.83 15.42 -49.36
CA LEU A 381 -12.75 15.14 -50.31
C LEU A 381 -11.39 15.05 -49.62
N ASP A 382 -11.22 15.80 -48.53
CA ASP A 382 -9.98 15.82 -47.75
C ASP A 382 -10.13 14.95 -46.49
N PRO A 383 -9.08 14.24 -46.08
CA PRO A 383 -9.06 13.55 -44.79
C PRO A 383 -9.14 14.58 -43.64
N PRO A 384 -9.74 14.20 -42.49
CA PRO A 384 -9.84 15.12 -41.36
C PRO A 384 -8.46 15.52 -40.82
N ALA A 385 -8.34 16.78 -40.36
CA ALA A 385 -7.10 17.27 -39.77
C ALA A 385 -6.78 16.49 -38.48
N LYS A 386 -5.53 16.07 -38.30
CA LYS A 386 -5.09 15.28 -37.12
C LYS A 386 -5.46 15.94 -35.78
N SER A 387 -5.50 17.27 -35.72
CA SER A 387 -5.87 18.03 -34.52
C SER A 387 -7.35 17.92 -34.11
N GLN A 388 -8.21 17.40 -34.99
CA GLN A 388 -9.64 17.21 -34.72
C GLN A 388 -9.97 15.76 -34.33
N VAL A 389 -9.02 14.84 -34.48
CA VAL A 389 -9.21 13.41 -34.23
C VAL A 389 -9.19 13.16 -32.72
N ILE A 390 -10.29 12.62 -32.19
CA ILE A 390 -10.41 12.22 -30.78
C ILE A 390 -10.14 10.73 -30.56
N GLY A 391 -10.22 9.92 -31.62
CA GLY A 391 -9.82 8.51 -31.62
C GLY A 391 -10.16 7.81 -32.93
N GLU A 392 -9.61 6.61 -33.11
CA GLU A 392 -9.74 5.81 -34.33
C GLU A 392 -9.82 4.31 -34.02
N THR A 393 -10.53 3.56 -34.86
CA THR A 393 -10.60 2.10 -34.81
C THR A 393 -10.71 1.53 -36.23
N LEU A 394 -10.19 0.32 -36.43
CA LEU A 394 -10.30 -0.39 -37.70
C LEU A 394 -11.54 -1.30 -37.70
N ILE A 395 -12.21 -1.38 -38.85
CA ILE A 395 -13.35 -2.25 -39.11
C ILE A 395 -13.00 -3.11 -40.33
N PRO A 396 -12.99 -4.45 -40.20
CA PRO A 396 -12.84 -5.33 -41.35
C PRO A 396 -13.95 -5.05 -42.38
N THR A 397 -13.60 -4.80 -43.64
CA THR A 397 -14.58 -4.40 -44.66
C THR A 397 -15.54 -5.55 -45.03
N ASP A 398 -15.13 -6.79 -44.82
CA ASP A 398 -15.98 -7.99 -44.93
C ASP A 398 -17.05 -8.07 -43.83
N ALA A 399 -16.85 -7.40 -42.69
CA ALA A 399 -17.85 -7.23 -41.64
C ALA A 399 -18.87 -6.10 -41.95
N LEU A 400 -18.73 -5.37 -43.07
CA LEU A 400 -19.61 -4.27 -43.49
C LEU A 400 -20.59 -4.68 -44.60
N ASP A 401 -21.89 -4.71 -44.29
CA ASP A 401 -22.95 -4.85 -45.29
C ASP A 401 -23.47 -3.48 -45.73
N ILE A 402 -22.90 -2.98 -46.84
CA ILE A 402 -23.29 -1.71 -47.46
C ILE A 402 -24.50 -1.93 -48.37
N VAL A 403 -25.62 -1.30 -48.02
CA VAL A 403 -26.91 -1.44 -48.70
C VAL A 403 -27.46 -0.10 -49.16
N LYS A 404 -28.38 -0.12 -50.15
CA LYS A 404 -29.08 1.09 -50.56
C LYS A 404 -30.02 1.55 -49.45
N HIS A 405 -30.17 2.85 -49.27
CA HIS A 405 -31.09 3.43 -48.29
C HIS A 405 -32.55 2.94 -48.45
N THR A 406 -32.99 2.69 -49.69
CA THR A 406 -34.32 2.13 -49.97
C THR A 406 -34.49 0.70 -49.45
N ASP A 407 -33.44 -0.11 -49.58
CA ASP A 407 -33.43 -1.52 -49.20
C ASP A 407 -33.28 -1.67 -47.68
N ALA A 408 -32.51 -0.76 -47.07
CA ALA A 408 -32.39 -0.62 -45.62
C ALA A 408 -33.76 -0.45 -44.95
N GLY A 409 -34.69 0.32 -45.54
CA GLY A 409 -36.03 0.54 -44.98
C GLY A 409 -36.88 -0.74 -44.84
N GLN A 410 -36.62 -1.75 -45.68
CA GLN A 410 -37.27 -3.06 -45.64
C GLN A 410 -36.47 -4.08 -44.81
N ALA A 411 -35.13 -4.00 -44.84
CA ALA A 411 -34.25 -4.90 -44.11
C ALA A 411 -34.21 -4.58 -42.60
N PHE A 412 -34.31 -3.31 -42.22
CA PHE A 412 -34.16 -2.82 -40.85
C PHE A 412 -35.08 -3.56 -39.86
N PRO A 413 -36.42 -3.68 -40.08
CA PRO A 413 -37.27 -4.43 -39.14
C PRO A 413 -36.98 -5.93 -39.04
N ARG A 414 -36.41 -6.55 -40.10
CA ARG A 414 -36.13 -8.00 -40.16
C ARG A 414 -34.79 -8.36 -39.52
N ARG A 415 -33.83 -7.44 -39.62
CA ARG A 415 -32.44 -7.59 -39.15
C ARG A 415 -32.18 -6.93 -37.81
N ARG A 416 -33.14 -6.16 -37.27
CA ARG A 416 -33.07 -5.57 -35.93
C ARG A 416 -32.72 -6.61 -34.88
N GLY A 417 -31.71 -6.30 -34.05
CA GLY A 417 -31.16 -7.20 -33.02
C GLY A 417 -30.38 -8.41 -33.55
N LYS A 418 -30.13 -8.49 -34.87
CA LYS A 418 -29.37 -9.56 -35.55
C LYS A 418 -28.15 -9.04 -36.33
N VAL A 419 -27.82 -7.76 -36.20
CA VAL A 419 -26.66 -7.09 -36.81
C VAL A 419 -25.75 -6.53 -35.71
N GLN A 420 -24.47 -6.33 -36.00
CA GLN A 420 -23.57 -5.58 -35.13
C GLN A 420 -24.00 -4.10 -35.06
N HIS A 421 -23.77 -3.44 -33.92
CA HIS A 421 -24.11 -2.03 -33.72
C HIS A 421 -22.88 -1.15 -33.98
N TRP A 422 -23.09 0.00 -34.61
CA TRP A 422 -22.03 0.98 -34.85
C TRP A 422 -21.55 1.66 -33.56
N GLU A 423 -22.40 1.73 -32.53
CA GLU A 423 -22.05 2.23 -31.19
C GLU A 423 -20.83 1.51 -30.59
N ASP A 424 -20.71 0.19 -30.80
CA ASP A 424 -19.62 -0.62 -30.26
C ASP A 424 -18.24 -0.18 -30.82
N TYR A 425 -18.20 0.29 -32.06
CA TYR A 425 -16.98 0.80 -32.71
C TYR A 425 -16.77 2.30 -32.47
N ILE A 426 -17.87 3.07 -32.48
CA ILE A 426 -17.87 4.50 -32.14
C ILE A 426 -17.31 4.71 -30.72
N ARG A 427 -17.65 3.86 -29.76
CA ARG A 427 -17.15 3.96 -28.38
C ARG A 427 -15.63 3.82 -28.29
N ARG A 428 -15.03 2.89 -29.05
CA ARG A 428 -13.55 2.73 -29.12
C ARG A 428 -12.83 3.98 -29.62
N THR A 429 -13.51 4.83 -30.40
CA THR A 429 -13.00 6.13 -30.84
C THR A 429 -13.13 7.24 -29.80
N THR A 430 -13.82 6.99 -28.68
CA THR A 430 -14.12 7.98 -27.61
C THR A 430 -13.63 7.57 -26.22
N GLU A 431 -13.51 6.27 -25.93
CA GLU A 431 -13.05 5.68 -24.64
C GLU A 431 -11.63 6.11 -24.22
N LYS A 432 -10.82 6.67 -25.12
CA LYS A 432 -9.49 7.19 -24.76
C LYS A 432 -9.53 8.46 -23.89
N LEU A 433 -10.69 9.08 -23.65
CA LEU A 433 -10.75 10.43 -23.07
C LEU A 433 -11.50 10.59 -21.74
N THR A 434 -12.20 9.60 -21.20
CA THR A 434 -13.09 9.88 -20.06
C THR A 434 -13.16 8.73 -19.06
N GLU A 435 -12.77 9.06 -17.82
CA GLU A 435 -13.01 8.35 -16.55
C GLU A 435 -11.95 7.33 -16.06
N ARG A 436 -10.82 7.87 -15.56
CA ARG A 436 -10.19 7.58 -14.24
C ARG A 436 -8.82 8.31 -14.11
N SER A 437 -8.73 9.61 -14.44
CA SER A 437 -7.43 10.31 -14.56
C SER A 437 -6.59 10.31 -13.27
N ASP A 438 -7.21 10.47 -12.11
CA ASP A 438 -6.46 10.66 -10.86
C ASP A 438 -6.06 9.34 -10.21
N LEU A 439 -6.93 8.31 -10.25
CA LEU A 439 -6.63 6.99 -9.68
C LEU A 439 -5.56 6.27 -10.49
N VAL A 440 -5.65 6.33 -11.82
CA VAL A 440 -4.61 5.80 -12.71
C VAL A 440 -3.30 6.53 -12.47
N ARG A 441 -3.32 7.86 -12.35
CA ARG A 441 -2.10 8.64 -12.04
C ARG A 441 -1.49 8.28 -10.69
N MET A 442 -2.30 8.06 -9.65
CA MET A 442 -1.79 7.59 -8.35
C MET A 442 -1.11 6.23 -8.46
N HIS A 443 -1.74 5.28 -9.17
CA HIS A 443 -1.14 3.97 -9.41
C HIS A 443 0.18 4.09 -10.20
N GLN A 444 0.18 4.86 -11.29
CA GLN A 444 1.38 5.19 -12.07
C GLN A 444 2.49 5.83 -11.22
N SER A 445 2.14 6.61 -10.20
CA SER A 445 3.11 7.26 -9.32
C SER A 445 3.81 6.25 -8.40
N PHE A 446 3.09 5.25 -7.88
CA PHE A 446 3.70 4.12 -7.16
C PHE A 446 4.55 3.23 -8.08
N ALA A 447 4.06 2.97 -9.29
CA ALA A 447 4.80 2.26 -10.33
C ALA A 447 6.13 2.95 -10.64
N LEU A 448 6.11 4.29 -10.80
CA LEU A 448 7.29 5.10 -11.03
C LEU A 448 8.29 4.98 -9.87
N LEU A 449 7.84 5.05 -8.62
CA LEU A 449 8.73 4.86 -7.46
C LEU A 449 9.41 3.49 -7.47
N LEU A 450 8.67 2.41 -7.77
CA LEU A 450 9.25 1.08 -7.89
C LEU A 450 10.28 1.01 -9.01
N ILE A 451 9.98 1.57 -10.19
CA ILE A 451 10.92 1.63 -11.32
C ILE A 451 12.21 2.36 -10.93
N LEU A 452 12.12 3.51 -10.26
CA LEU A 452 13.28 4.28 -9.84
C LEU A 452 14.15 3.53 -8.83
N GLU A 453 13.54 2.85 -7.85
CA GLU A 453 14.30 2.01 -6.92
C GLU A 453 14.99 0.85 -7.63
N MET A 454 14.31 0.19 -8.56
CA MET A 454 14.94 -0.85 -9.36
C MET A 454 16.04 -0.28 -10.28
N ALA A 455 15.94 0.97 -10.73
CA ALA A 455 17.00 1.65 -11.48
C ALA A 455 18.28 1.82 -10.64
N TYR A 456 18.14 2.22 -9.37
CA TYR A 456 19.28 2.30 -8.44
C TYR A 456 19.88 0.92 -8.16
N ALA A 457 19.05 -0.10 -7.93
CA ALA A 457 19.54 -1.48 -7.75
C ALA A 457 20.21 -2.01 -9.03
N ALA A 458 19.64 -1.73 -10.20
CA ALA A 458 20.23 -2.08 -11.48
C ALA A 458 21.59 -1.41 -11.63
N ALA A 459 21.75 -0.14 -11.26
CA ALA A 459 23.04 0.55 -11.33
C ALA A 459 24.14 -0.22 -10.58
N ASP A 460 23.85 -0.84 -9.42
CA ASP A 460 24.76 -1.63 -8.58
C ASP A 460 25.06 -3.05 -9.09
N ILE A 461 24.73 -3.34 -10.34
CA ILE A 461 25.23 -4.53 -11.04
C ILE A 461 26.46 -4.10 -11.86
N PHE A 462 27.62 -4.62 -11.48
CA PHE A 462 28.91 -4.15 -12.01
C PHE A 462 29.44 -5.09 -13.10
N PRO A 463 29.63 -4.61 -14.34
CA PRO A 463 30.24 -5.41 -15.41
C PRO A 463 31.73 -5.65 -15.11
N ILE A 464 32.17 -6.89 -15.26
CA ILE A 464 33.53 -7.35 -14.96
C ILE A 464 34.09 -8.29 -16.03
N GLU A 465 35.41 -8.39 -16.09
CA GLU A 465 36.14 -9.36 -16.90
C GLU A 465 36.99 -10.26 -15.99
N LEU A 466 36.92 -11.58 -16.22
CA LEU A 466 37.69 -12.58 -15.50
C LEU A 466 39.09 -12.69 -16.11
N VAL A 467 40.10 -12.34 -15.32
CA VAL A 467 41.51 -12.38 -15.72
C VAL A 467 42.12 -13.75 -15.44
N SER A 468 41.88 -14.31 -14.25
CA SER A 468 42.40 -15.63 -13.87
C SER A 468 41.49 -16.36 -12.89
N LYS A 469 41.61 -17.70 -12.83
CA LYS A 469 40.91 -18.55 -11.85
C LYS A 469 41.77 -19.74 -11.43
N GLY A 470 41.73 -20.11 -10.15
CA GLY A 470 42.58 -21.17 -9.60
C GLY A 470 42.15 -21.70 -8.22
N VAL A 471 43.02 -22.53 -7.63
CA VAL A 471 42.87 -23.05 -6.26
C VAL A 471 43.73 -22.19 -5.32
N GLY A 472 43.20 -21.83 -4.16
CA GLY A 472 43.86 -21.03 -3.13
C GLY A 472 44.87 -21.82 -2.30
N GLU A 473 45.18 -21.33 -1.10
CA GLU A 473 46.19 -21.92 -0.22
C GLU A 473 45.77 -23.28 0.36
N THR A 474 44.46 -23.53 0.43
CA THR A 474 43.87 -24.82 0.81
C THR A 474 43.10 -25.42 -0.37
N ALA A 475 43.00 -26.76 -0.45
CA ALA A 475 42.38 -27.46 -1.58
C ALA A 475 40.89 -27.07 -1.81
N ASP A 476 40.21 -26.67 -0.74
CA ASP A 476 38.80 -26.27 -0.73
C ASP A 476 38.58 -24.78 -1.06
N GLN A 477 39.63 -23.97 -1.05
CA GLN A 477 39.57 -22.53 -1.36
C GLN A 477 39.72 -22.31 -2.86
N LYS A 478 38.80 -21.59 -3.50
CA LYS A 478 38.91 -21.18 -4.91
C LYS A 478 39.12 -19.67 -5.00
N VAL A 479 40.00 -19.24 -5.88
CA VAL A 479 40.36 -17.82 -6.04
C VAL A 479 40.16 -17.39 -7.48
N ILE A 480 39.67 -16.17 -7.67
CA ILE A 480 39.55 -15.53 -8.97
C ILE A 480 40.08 -14.10 -8.94
N HIS A 481 40.52 -13.64 -10.10
CA HIS A 481 40.98 -12.27 -10.34
C HIS A 481 40.12 -11.63 -11.42
N VAL A 482 39.57 -10.46 -11.11
CA VAL A 482 38.63 -9.75 -12.00
C VAL A 482 38.99 -8.28 -12.13
N VAL A 483 38.66 -7.69 -13.29
CA VAL A 483 38.81 -6.26 -13.55
C VAL A 483 37.46 -5.65 -13.91
N SER A 484 37.26 -4.37 -13.58
CA SER A 484 36.03 -3.66 -13.93
C SER A 484 36.01 -3.38 -15.43
N ARG A 485 34.89 -3.70 -16.09
CA ARG A 485 34.67 -3.41 -17.50
C ARG A 485 33.79 -2.15 -17.63
N ASN A 486 34.03 -1.33 -18.65
CA ASN A 486 33.15 -0.22 -18.96
C ASN A 486 32.01 -0.66 -19.90
N GLU A 487 30.76 -0.39 -19.51
CA GLU A 487 29.57 -0.62 -20.33
C GLU A 487 28.80 0.70 -20.47
N GLY A 488 28.60 1.15 -21.71
CA GLY A 488 28.03 2.48 -21.99
C GLY A 488 26.64 2.71 -21.39
N ALA A 489 25.77 1.69 -21.39
CA ALA A 489 24.42 1.80 -20.82
C ALA A 489 24.46 2.03 -19.30
N ARG A 490 25.31 1.30 -18.56
CA ARG A 490 25.45 1.43 -17.10
C ARG A 490 26.19 2.69 -16.67
N ALA A 491 27.15 3.13 -17.48
CA ALA A 491 27.79 4.44 -17.29
C ALA A 491 26.77 5.58 -17.48
N SER A 492 25.94 5.51 -18.53
CA SER A 492 24.88 6.49 -18.77
C SER A 492 23.84 6.50 -17.65
N LEU A 493 23.41 5.32 -17.19
CA LEU A 493 22.49 5.20 -16.05
C LEU A 493 23.08 5.83 -14.78
N SER A 494 24.36 5.55 -14.48
CA SER A 494 25.03 6.14 -13.32
C SER A 494 25.06 7.67 -13.41
N SER A 495 25.34 8.23 -14.59
CA SER A 495 25.31 9.67 -14.82
C SER A 495 23.92 10.27 -14.59
N LEU A 496 22.87 9.66 -15.12
CA LEU A 496 21.48 10.13 -14.97
C LEU A 496 21.00 10.08 -13.51
N LEU A 497 21.39 9.03 -12.77
CA LEU A 497 21.08 8.87 -11.35
C LEU A 497 21.95 9.75 -10.43
N GLY A 498 22.91 10.50 -10.97
CA GLY A 498 23.84 11.32 -10.21
C GLY A 498 24.82 10.50 -9.35
N LEU A 499 25.16 9.30 -9.79
CA LEU A 499 26.09 8.38 -9.12
C LEU A 499 27.50 8.47 -9.72
N ASP A 500 28.50 8.05 -8.93
CA ASP A 500 29.85 7.83 -9.45
C ASP A 500 29.83 6.76 -10.57
N ALA A 501 30.81 6.86 -11.48
CA ALA A 501 31.02 5.86 -12.52
C ALA A 501 31.16 4.44 -11.92
N PRO A 502 30.66 3.39 -12.59
CA PRO A 502 30.58 2.03 -12.03
C PRO A 502 31.88 1.52 -11.40
N ALA A 503 33.03 1.71 -12.07
CA ALA A 503 34.34 1.28 -11.56
C ALA A 503 34.74 1.98 -10.25
N ILE A 504 34.48 3.29 -10.14
CA ILE A 504 34.76 4.07 -8.93
C ILE A 504 33.86 3.61 -7.79
N ARG A 505 32.57 3.39 -8.08
CA ARG A 505 31.60 2.97 -7.08
C ARG A 505 31.87 1.56 -6.58
N LEU A 506 32.23 0.63 -7.47
CA LEU A 506 32.70 -0.70 -7.11
C LEU A 506 33.93 -0.63 -6.20
N ARG A 507 34.94 0.17 -6.57
CA ARG A 507 36.13 0.37 -5.73
C ARG A 507 35.75 0.94 -4.35
N LYS A 508 34.82 1.88 -4.27
CA LYS A 508 34.32 2.40 -2.98
C LYS A 508 33.63 1.31 -2.15
N LEU A 509 32.80 0.45 -2.77
CA LEU A 509 32.09 -0.63 -2.09
C LEU A 509 33.02 -1.75 -1.60
N LEU A 510 34.06 -2.10 -2.36
CA LEU A 510 35.04 -3.11 -1.96
C LEU A 510 35.94 -2.64 -0.82
N ASN A 511 36.28 -1.35 -0.82
CA ASN A 511 37.10 -0.73 0.22
C ASN A 511 36.28 -0.22 1.42
N SER A 512 34.95 -0.24 1.34
CA SER A 512 34.09 0.14 2.44
C SER A 512 33.82 -1.05 3.35
N GLU A 513 34.02 -0.86 4.65
CA GLU A 513 33.60 -1.82 5.69
C GLU A 513 32.10 -1.63 5.98
N THR A 514 31.29 -1.62 4.92
CA THR A 514 29.82 -1.61 5.02
C THR A 514 29.32 -3.03 5.29
N PRO A 515 28.11 -3.21 5.87
CA PRO A 515 27.51 -4.53 6.09
C PRO A 515 27.43 -5.39 4.82
N SER A 516 27.28 -4.75 3.66
CA SER A 516 27.32 -5.40 2.34
C SER A 516 28.66 -6.06 1.99
N ALA A 517 29.77 -5.68 2.63
CA ALA A 517 31.05 -6.38 2.49
C ALA A 517 31.12 -7.65 3.36
N GLU A 518 30.31 -7.73 4.43
CA GLU A 518 30.18 -8.93 5.28
C GLU A 518 29.30 -10.01 4.62
N GLU A 519 28.28 -9.60 3.85
CA GLU A 519 27.39 -10.51 3.10
C GLU A 519 28.00 -11.04 1.77
N GLY A 520 29.20 -10.60 1.41
CA GLY A 520 29.94 -11.05 0.23
C GLY A 520 29.33 -10.62 -1.12
N TRP A 521 29.76 -11.28 -2.19
CA TRP A 521 29.48 -10.90 -3.57
C TRP A 521 29.03 -12.08 -4.42
N ILE A 522 28.17 -11.83 -5.39
CA ILE A 522 27.64 -12.83 -6.31
C ILE A 522 28.18 -12.55 -7.71
N PHE A 523 28.75 -13.59 -8.34
CA PHE A 523 29.12 -13.55 -9.76
C PHE A 523 28.02 -14.16 -10.62
N SER A 524 27.65 -13.48 -11.69
CA SER A 524 26.61 -13.93 -12.62
C SER A 524 27.08 -13.81 -14.08
N GLU A 525 26.66 -14.77 -14.91
CA GLU A 525 26.99 -14.79 -16.33
C GLU A 525 25.96 -14.01 -17.16
N PRO A 526 26.33 -13.57 -18.38
CA PRO A 526 25.36 -13.00 -19.31
C PRO A 526 24.23 -14.00 -19.59
N GLY A 527 22.99 -13.65 -19.20
CA GLY A 527 21.79 -14.47 -19.41
C GLY A 527 21.31 -15.28 -18.20
N THR A 528 22.17 -15.51 -17.21
CA THR A 528 21.80 -16.11 -15.90
C THR A 528 21.54 -15.06 -14.82
N LEU A 529 21.67 -13.78 -15.18
CA LEU A 529 21.32 -12.64 -14.34
C LEU A 529 19.85 -12.77 -13.89
N GLY A 530 19.64 -13.00 -12.59
CA GLY A 530 18.30 -13.17 -11.99
C GLY A 530 17.86 -14.62 -11.76
N ASP A 531 18.60 -15.62 -12.25
CA ASP A 531 18.30 -17.04 -11.97
C ASP A 531 18.75 -17.41 -10.53
N ARG A 532 17.84 -17.98 -9.73
CA ARG A 532 18.06 -18.33 -8.32
C ARG A 532 18.92 -19.58 -8.08
N SER A 533 19.73 -19.99 -9.06
CA SER A 533 20.40 -21.29 -9.04
C SER A 533 21.90 -21.18 -8.74
N ALA A 534 22.26 -20.94 -7.48
CA ALA A 534 23.35 -21.67 -6.78
C ALA A 534 23.63 -21.05 -5.39
N PRO A 535 23.23 -21.71 -4.28
CA PRO A 535 23.62 -21.38 -2.90
C PRO A 535 25.14 -21.49 -2.59
N GLY A 536 26.02 -21.58 -3.60
CA GLY A 536 27.47 -21.73 -3.47
C GLY A 536 28.29 -20.70 -4.26
N SER A 537 27.65 -19.57 -4.62
CA SER A 537 28.19 -18.51 -5.49
C SER A 537 28.55 -17.23 -4.74
N LEU A 538 28.73 -17.30 -3.42
CA LEU A 538 29.02 -16.16 -2.56
C LEU A 538 30.54 -16.05 -2.38
N TRP A 539 31.08 -14.87 -2.69
CA TRP A 539 32.51 -14.62 -2.76
C TRP A 539 32.92 -13.48 -1.86
N ARG A 540 34.05 -13.63 -1.21
CA ARG A 540 34.62 -12.60 -0.34
C ARG A 540 35.73 -11.86 -1.08
N PHE A 541 35.69 -10.53 -1.03
CA PHE A 541 36.79 -9.70 -1.51
C PHE A 541 37.98 -9.83 -0.55
N LEU A 542 39.18 -10.03 -1.11
CA LEU A 542 40.41 -10.17 -0.33
C LEU A 542 41.25 -8.90 -0.39
N ASP A 543 41.77 -8.59 -1.57
CA ASP A 543 42.66 -7.45 -1.81
C ASP A 543 42.78 -7.16 -3.32
N TYR A 544 43.59 -6.17 -3.67
CA TYR A 544 44.06 -5.93 -5.03
C TYR A 544 45.40 -6.66 -5.27
N ASP A 545 45.47 -7.45 -6.33
CA ASP A 545 46.69 -8.12 -6.81
C ASP A 545 47.09 -7.55 -8.18
N GLU A 546 48.38 -7.54 -8.51
CA GLU A 546 48.87 -7.16 -9.84
C GLU A 546 49.21 -8.41 -10.66
N LEU A 547 48.54 -8.59 -11.79
CA LEU A 547 48.74 -9.71 -12.73
C LEU A 547 48.95 -9.14 -14.13
N ASP A 548 50.05 -9.53 -14.79
CA ASP A 548 50.42 -9.06 -16.14
C ASP A 548 50.34 -7.53 -16.31
N ASP A 549 50.87 -6.77 -15.34
CA ASP A 549 50.85 -5.29 -15.26
C ASP A 549 49.43 -4.68 -15.17
N VAL A 550 48.43 -5.45 -14.72
CA VAL A 550 47.06 -5.01 -14.49
C VAL A 550 46.65 -5.19 -13.02
N GLU A 551 46.22 -4.11 -12.35
CA GLU A 551 45.61 -4.14 -11.02
C GLU A 551 44.26 -4.89 -11.08
N CYS A 552 44.22 -6.07 -10.47
CA CYS A 552 43.08 -6.97 -10.44
C CYS A 552 42.47 -7.03 -9.03
N MET A 553 41.16 -7.19 -8.95
CA MET A 553 40.45 -7.46 -7.70
C MET A 553 40.44 -8.96 -7.43
N LYS A 554 40.94 -9.38 -6.26
CA LYS A 554 41.02 -10.78 -5.85
C LYS A 554 39.82 -11.18 -4.99
N PHE A 555 39.17 -12.28 -5.35
CA PHE A 555 38.04 -12.84 -4.62
C PHE A 555 38.25 -14.31 -4.26
N GLU A 556 37.66 -14.72 -3.14
CA GLU A 556 37.68 -16.09 -2.61
C GLU A 556 36.27 -16.67 -2.53
N GLY A 557 36.09 -17.92 -2.93
CA GLY A 557 34.80 -18.63 -2.90
C GLY A 557 34.95 -20.16 -2.84
N GLN A 558 33.81 -20.87 -2.83
CA GLN A 558 33.75 -22.33 -2.66
C GLN A 558 33.78 -23.11 -3.99
N SER A 559 33.33 -22.51 -5.08
CA SER A 559 33.24 -23.15 -6.40
C SER A 559 33.74 -22.20 -7.48
N LEU A 560 34.46 -22.70 -8.48
CA LEU A 560 34.93 -21.87 -9.59
C LEU A 560 33.75 -21.52 -10.52
N PRO A 561 33.63 -20.27 -10.98
CA PRO A 561 32.56 -19.91 -11.89
C PRO A 561 32.80 -20.57 -13.26
N GLU A 562 31.70 -20.99 -13.91
CA GLU A 562 31.71 -21.56 -15.27
C GLU A 562 31.96 -20.49 -16.36
N MET A 563 31.99 -19.22 -15.96
CA MET A 563 32.11 -18.08 -16.85
C MET A 563 33.33 -18.17 -17.78
N ARG A 564 33.13 -17.83 -19.05
CA ARG A 564 34.19 -17.91 -20.09
C ARG A 564 35.21 -16.77 -19.98
N SER A 565 34.75 -15.53 -19.84
CA SER A 565 35.62 -14.33 -19.75
C SER A 565 34.92 -13.07 -19.22
N PHE A 566 33.62 -12.91 -19.44
CA PHE A 566 32.85 -11.73 -19.01
C PHE A 566 31.67 -12.13 -18.13
N GLY A 567 31.31 -11.26 -17.17
CA GLY A 567 30.14 -11.42 -16.32
C GLY A 567 29.79 -10.17 -15.54
N PHE A 568 28.96 -10.33 -14.52
CA PHE A 568 28.52 -9.28 -13.63
C PHE A 568 28.83 -9.64 -12.18
N LEU A 569 29.20 -8.63 -11.41
CA LEU A 569 29.40 -8.68 -9.98
C LEU A 569 28.24 -7.95 -9.30
N LEU A 570 27.58 -8.60 -8.35
CA LEU A 570 26.43 -8.08 -7.61
C LEU A 570 26.71 -8.16 -6.11
N PRO A 571 26.22 -7.20 -5.31
CA PRO A 571 26.21 -7.32 -3.84
C PRO A 571 25.48 -8.58 -3.36
N GLY A 572 25.90 -9.18 -2.24
CA GLY A 572 25.28 -10.37 -1.65
C GLY A 572 23.80 -10.21 -1.30
N ASP A 573 23.39 -9.01 -0.87
CA ASP A 573 22.01 -8.65 -0.50
C ASP A 573 21.05 -8.55 -1.70
N MET A 574 21.57 -8.56 -2.93
CA MET A 574 20.79 -8.31 -4.14
C MET A 574 19.64 -9.32 -4.34
N ALA A 575 19.84 -10.59 -3.97
CA ALA A 575 18.79 -11.60 -4.04
C ALA A 575 17.58 -11.24 -3.14
N GLY A 576 17.87 -10.67 -1.96
CA GLY A 576 16.87 -10.13 -1.03
C GLY A 576 16.13 -8.93 -1.63
N ARG A 577 16.85 -7.98 -2.22
CA ARG A 577 16.26 -6.81 -2.91
C ARG A 577 15.33 -7.22 -4.06
N ILE A 578 15.74 -8.18 -4.89
CA ILE A 578 14.88 -8.73 -5.95
C ILE A 578 13.60 -9.32 -5.37
N ALA A 579 13.71 -10.10 -4.29
CA ALA A 579 12.54 -10.68 -3.64
C ALA A 579 11.59 -9.58 -3.12
N GLN A 580 12.14 -8.49 -2.57
CA GLN A 580 11.38 -7.32 -2.14
C GLN A 580 10.70 -6.60 -3.33
N PHE A 581 11.36 -6.44 -4.47
CA PHE A 581 10.75 -5.86 -5.67
C PHE A 581 9.58 -6.70 -6.18
N LYS A 582 9.73 -8.03 -6.23
CA LYS A 582 8.63 -8.92 -6.64
C LYS A 582 7.43 -8.83 -5.69
N ARG A 583 7.66 -8.74 -4.38
CA ARG A 583 6.60 -8.50 -3.37
C ARG A 583 5.86 -7.20 -3.63
N ARG A 584 6.61 -6.12 -3.83
CA ARG A 584 6.04 -4.78 -4.07
C ARG A 584 5.32 -4.69 -5.41
N LEU A 585 5.78 -5.41 -6.42
CA LEU A 585 5.11 -5.51 -7.72
C LEU A 585 3.73 -6.15 -7.58
N LYS A 586 3.60 -7.23 -6.78
CA LYS A 586 2.28 -7.82 -6.49
C LYS A 586 1.37 -6.90 -5.68
N ALA A 587 1.93 -6.19 -4.69
CA ALA A 587 1.18 -5.17 -3.95
C ALA A 587 0.68 -4.05 -4.89
N LEU A 588 1.50 -3.64 -5.86
CA LEU A 588 1.13 -2.68 -6.88
C LEU A 588 -0.01 -3.22 -7.77
N THR A 589 0.09 -4.46 -8.23
CA THR A 589 -0.99 -5.12 -8.98
C THR A 589 -2.31 -5.13 -8.21
N ALA A 590 -2.27 -5.42 -6.90
CA ALA A 590 -3.46 -5.37 -6.05
C ALA A 590 -3.99 -3.94 -5.86
N LEU A 591 -3.12 -2.93 -5.79
CA LEU A 591 -3.48 -1.52 -5.66
C LEU A 591 -4.26 -1.01 -6.88
N LYS A 592 -3.96 -1.48 -8.10
CA LYS A 592 -4.62 -1.07 -9.35
C LYS A 592 -6.14 -1.12 -9.26
N ASP A 593 -6.64 -2.17 -8.63
CA ASP A 593 -8.07 -2.43 -8.46
C ASP A 593 -8.60 -1.97 -7.10
N HIS A 594 -7.77 -1.34 -6.27
CA HIS A 594 -8.14 -0.87 -4.94
C HIS A 594 -8.52 0.62 -4.96
N GLY A 595 -9.71 0.91 -5.50
CA GLY A 595 -10.19 2.28 -5.70
C GLY A 595 -10.28 3.14 -4.43
N GLU A 596 -10.64 2.56 -3.28
CA GLU A 596 -10.68 3.30 -1.99
C GLU A 596 -9.28 3.81 -1.59
N LEU A 597 -8.28 2.93 -1.56
CA LEU A 597 -6.92 3.28 -1.16
C LEU A 597 -6.26 4.26 -2.14
N LEU A 598 -6.48 4.09 -3.46
CA LEU A 598 -6.01 5.06 -4.47
C LEU A 598 -6.61 6.47 -4.25
N ARG A 599 -7.91 6.56 -3.90
CA ARG A 599 -8.55 7.85 -3.55
C ARG A 599 -7.93 8.44 -2.28
N MET A 600 -7.68 7.61 -1.27
CA MET A 600 -7.03 8.03 -0.02
C MET A 600 -5.62 8.57 -0.26
N PHE A 601 -4.86 7.97 -1.18
CA PHE A 601 -3.52 8.47 -1.54
C PHE A 601 -3.56 9.77 -2.34
N ALA A 602 -4.55 9.94 -3.23
CA ALA A 602 -4.75 11.20 -3.96
C ALA A 602 -5.07 12.35 -3.00
N ASP A 603 -6.04 12.13 -2.10
CA ASP A 603 -6.35 13.05 -1.01
C ASP A 603 -7.02 12.29 0.15
N PRO A 604 -6.35 12.18 1.32
CA PRO A 604 -6.86 11.45 2.47
C PRO A 604 -8.11 12.10 3.09
N ARG A 605 -8.52 13.30 2.64
CA ARG A 605 -9.69 14.02 3.16
C ARG A 605 -10.97 13.81 2.36
N LEU A 606 -10.90 13.22 1.17
CA LEU A 606 -12.08 13.07 0.28
C LEU A 606 -13.22 12.25 0.88
N ARG A 607 -12.90 11.27 1.75
CA ARG A 607 -13.88 10.38 2.39
C ARG A 607 -13.54 10.13 3.86
N ILE A 608 -13.58 11.19 4.66
CA ILE A 608 -13.45 11.04 6.12
C ILE A 608 -14.81 10.63 6.69
N GLU A 609 -14.84 9.48 7.36
CA GLU A 609 -16.04 9.01 8.07
C GLU A 609 -15.82 9.02 9.58
N ASN A 610 -16.93 8.96 10.31
CA ASN A 610 -16.92 8.69 11.74
C ASN A 610 -17.11 7.19 11.98
N SER A 611 -16.19 6.54 12.70
CA SER A 611 -16.25 5.10 13.00
C SER A 611 -17.47 4.68 13.83
N GLN A 612 -18.03 5.61 14.62
CA GLN A 612 -19.08 5.38 15.62
C GLN A 612 -18.66 4.49 16.80
N ASP A 613 -17.36 4.24 16.97
CA ASP A 613 -16.83 3.43 18.07
C ASP A 613 -17.08 4.10 19.42
N PRO A 614 -17.40 3.33 20.47
CA PRO A 614 -17.52 3.86 21.81
C PRO A 614 -16.13 4.19 22.38
N LEU A 615 -16.06 5.30 23.12
CA LEU A 615 -14.94 5.60 23.99
C LEU A 615 -15.48 5.96 25.37
N ASP A 616 -15.22 5.09 26.36
CA ASP A 616 -15.55 5.39 27.75
C ASP A 616 -14.50 6.32 28.34
N GLU A 617 -14.75 7.63 28.23
CA GLU A 617 -13.93 8.68 28.82
C GLU A 617 -14.00 8.69 30.36
N THR A 618 -14.93 7.95 30.98
CA THR A 618 -15.06 7.86 32.43
C THR A 618 -14.18 6.77 33.05
N SER A 619 -13.73 5.81 32.24
CA SER A 619 -12.87 4.70 32.65
C SER A 619 -11.56 5.17 33.31
N GLU A 620 -11.08 4.43 34.31
CA GLU A 620 -9.78 4.70 34.91
C GLU A 620 -8.63 4.58 33.91
N ALA A 621 -8.71 3.62 32.99
CA ALA A 621 -7.72 3.43 31.93
C ALA A 621 -7.58 4.70 31.07
N PHE A 622 -8.69 5.30 30.63
CA PHE A 622 -8.66 6.56 29.87
C PHE A 622 -8.09 7.72 30.69
N LYS A 623 -8.47 7.84 31.96
CA LYS A 623 -7.99 8.91 32.86
C LYS A 623 -6.50 8.80 33.21
N ARG A 624 -5.88 7.61 33.06
CA ARG A 624 -4.43 7.42 33.26
C ARG A 624 -3.59 8.02 32.13
N LEU A 625 -4.15 8.11 30.92
CA LEU A 625 -3.52 8.78 29.78
C LEU A 625 -3.44 10.29 30.05
N ASP A 626 -2.35 10.93 29.61
CA ASP A 626 -2.26 12.39 29.59
C ASP A 626 -3.21 13.02 28.56
N GLN A 627 -3.38 14.34 28.64
CA GLN A 627 -4.32 15.07 27.80
C GLN A 627 -3.99 14.94 26.31
N SER A 628 -2.70 14.90 25.96
CA SER A 628 -2.26 14.75 24.57
C SER A 628 -2.68 13.39 24.00
N LYS A 629 -2.48 12.30 24.76
CA LYS A 629 -2.91 10.95 24.37
C LYS A 629 -4.42 10.78 24.37
N GLN A 630 -5.14 11.35 25.35
CA GLN A 630 -6.61 11.34 25.36
C GLN A 630 -7.18 12.00 24.09
N ASN A 631 -6.63 13.14 23.69
CA ASN A 631 -7.04 13.84 22.47
C ASN A 631 -6.73 13.03 21.22
N ALA A 632 -5.54 12.42 21.16
CA ALA A 632 -5.17 11.53 20.06
C ALA A 632 -6.10 10.32 19.98
N LEU A 633 -6.39 9.65 21.10
CA LEU A 633 -7.25 8.48 21.14
C LEU A 633 -8.68 8.78 20.68
N ARG A 634 -9.25 9.92 21.08
CA ARG A 634 -10.56 10.38 20.56
C ARG A 634 -10.58 10.44 19.04
N GLU A 635 -9.56 11.04 18.45
CA GLU A 635 -9.49 11.24 17.00
C GLU A 635 -9.12 9.97 16.24
N ILE A 636 -8.20 9.15 16.77
CA ILE A 636 -7.84 7.83 16.24
C ILE A 636 -9.08 6.93 16.18
N LEU A 637 -9.89 6.95 17.25
CA LEU A 637 -11.11 6.17 17.26
C LEU A 637 -12.16 6.78 16.34
N SER A 638 -12.35 8.10 16.30
CA SER A 638 -13.43 8.68 15.49
C SER A 638 -13.13 8.73 13.98
N THR A 639 -11.88 8.90 13.55
CA THR A 639 -11.53 9.24 12.16
C THR A 639 -11.07 8.03 11.36
N ILE A 640 -11.73 7.76 10.23
CA ILE A 640 -11.35 6.72 9.26
C ILE A 640 -11.44 7.30 7.83
N PRO A 641 -10.77 6.72 6.81
CA PRO A 641 -9.98 5.47 6.82
C PRO A 641 -8.58 5.63 7.41
N LEU A 642 -8.04 6.85 7.49
CA LEU A 642 -6.65 7.08 7.91
C LEU A 642 -6.54 8.08 9.06
N PHE A 643 -5.73 7.72 10.06
CA PHE A 643 -5.22 8.66 11.05
C PHE A 643 -3.70 8.59 11.16
N LEU A 644 -3.07 9.76 11.32
CA LEU A 644 -1.62 9.94 11.37
C LEU A 644 -1.21 10.53 12.73
N LEU A 645 -0.35 9.84 13.45
CA LEU A 645 0.14 10.29 14.75
C LEU A 645 1.63 10.61 14.68
N GLN A 646 1.96 11.90 14.78
CA GLN A 646 3.34 12.34 14.96
C GLN A 646 3.72 12.19 16.44
N GLY A 647 4.72 11.36 16.71
CA GLY A 647 5.18 11.08 18.08
C GLY A 647 6.66 11.39 18.26
N PRO A 648 7.02 12.58 18.80
CA PRO A 648 8.39 12.94 19.19
C PRO A 648 9.06 11.91 20.13
N PRO A 649 10.38 12.02 20.39
CA PRO A 649 11.09 11.13 21.30
C PRO A 649 10.46 11.09 22.70
N GLY A 650 10.23 9.89 23.22
CA GLY A 650 9.78 9.69 24.61
C GLY A 650 8.32 9.97 24.89
N VAL A 651 7.47 10.23 23.88
CA VAL A 651 6.04 10.52 24.10
C VAL A 651 5.16 9.30 24.39
N GLY A 652 5.71 8.08 24.36
CA GLY A 652 4.94 6.85 24.60
C GLY A 652 4.03 6.45 23.44
N LYS A 653 4.58 6.39 22.22
CA LYS A 653 3.87 5.93 21.01
C LYS A 653 3.36 4.50 21.17
N THR A 654 4.27 3.59 21.50
CA THR A 654 4.02 2.15 21.62
C THR A 654 3.02 1.85 22.75
N TYR A 655 3.10 2.60 23.86
CA TYR A 655 2.12 2.56 24.95
C TYR A 655 0.69 2.90 24.50
N LEU A 656 0.53 3.93 23.65
CA LEU A 656 -0.78 4.27 23.09
C LEU A 656 -1.31 3.18 22.15
N VAL A 657 -0.42 2.52 21.39
CA VAL A 657 -0.80 1.35 20.56
C VAL A 657 -1.26 0.20 21.44
N GLY A 658 -0.54 -0.10 22.53
CA GLY A 658 -0.94 -1.12 23.51
C GLY A 658 -2.34 -0.88 24.08
N ASP A 659 -2.63 0.33 24.57
CA ASP A 659 -3.96 0.72 25.08
C ASP A 659 -5.05 0.61 23.99
N LEU A 660 -4.75 0.97 22.75
CA LEU A 660 -5.69 0.80 21.63
C LEU A 660 -5.99 -0.67 21.34
N VAL A 661 -4.96 -1.53 21.32
CA VAL A 661 -5.09 -2.98 21.13
C VAL A 661 -5.92 -3.61 22.24
N GLU A 662 -5.62 -3.27 23.50
CA GLU A 662 -6.34 -3.75 24.68
C GLU A 662 -7.82 -3.39 24.60
N ARG A 663 -8.15 -2.12 24.33
CA ARG A 663 -9.53 -1.66 24.16
C ARG A 663 -10.25 -2.39 23.04
N ARG A 664 -9.58 -2.59 21.90
CA ARG A 664 -10.19 -3.23 20.74
C ARG A 664 -10.49 -4.71 21.01
N MET A 665 -9.58 -5.42 21.68
CA MET A 665 -9.81 -6.82 22.08
C MET A 665 -10.88 -6.95 23.16
N ALA A 666 -10.95 -6.00 24.10
CA ALA A 666 -12.00 -5.97 25.12
C ALA A 666 -13.39 -5.69 24.52
N GLU A 667 -13.47 -4.88 23.47
CA GLU A 667 -14.72 -4.61 22.75
C GLU A 667 -15.14 -5.79 21.85
N ASP A 668 -14.18 -6.41 21.16
CA ASP A 668 -14.41 -7.48 20.20
C ASP A 668 -13.20 -8.42 20.14
N GLY A 669 -13.29 -9.54 20.88
CA GLY A 669 -12.24 -10.57 20.92
C GLY A 669 -12.01 -11.30 19.59
N THR A 670 -12.86 -11.07 18.57
CA THR A 670 -12.67 -11.60 17.22
C THR A 670 -12.00 -10.61 16.26
N ALA A 671 -11.71 -9.39 16.74
CA ALA A 671 -11.03 -8.38 15.96
C ALA A 671 -9.63 -8.86 15.56
N ARG A 672 -9.23 -8.45 14.35
CA ARG A 672 -7.93 -8.74 13.77
C ARG A 672 -7.17 -7.44 13.51
N LEU A 673 -5.95 -7.34 14.03
CA LEU A 673 -5.07 -6.18 13.88
C LEU A 673 -3.75 -6.62 13.28
N LEU A 674 -3.34 -5.93 12.21
CA LEU A 674 -2.00 -6.03 11.63
C LEU A 674 -1.13 -4.93 12.27
N LEU A 675 -0.12 -5.36 13.00
CA LEU A 675 0.88 -4.51 13.65
C LEU A 675 2.15 -4.57 12.82
N SER A 676 2.46 -3.47 12.12
CA SER A 676 3.56 -3.40 11.16
C SER A 676 4.57 -2.31 11.49
N ALA A 677 5.81 -2.48 11.04
CA ALA A 677 6.88 -1.48 11.11
C ALA A 677 7.94 -1.80 10.05
N GLN A 678 8.80 -0.83 9.75
CA GLN A 678 9.79 -0.97 8.69
C GLN A 678 10.95 -1.91 9.06
N SER A 679 11.33 -2.00 10.35
CA SER A 679 12.42 -2.85 10.83
C SER A 679 11.95 -3.98 11.75
N ASN A 680 12.70 -5.09 11.78
CA ASN A 680 12.44 -6.19 12.71
C ASN A 680 12.52 -5.74 14.18
N SER A 681 13.51 -4.90 14.52
CA SER A 681 13.69 -4.40 15.88
C SER A 681 12.50 -3.58 16.40
N ALA A 682 11.89 -2.75 15.55
CA ALA A 682 10.71 -1.98 15.91
C ALA A 682 9.49 -2.90 16.13
N ILE A 683 9.31 -3.89 15.25
CA ILE A 683 8.26 -4.91 15.43
C ILE A 683 8.44 -5.69 16.73
N ASP A 684 9.65 -6.16 17.01
CA ASP A 684 9.88 -7.03 18.16
C ASP A 684 9.68 -6.23 19.47
N HIS A 685 10.05 -4.94 19.50
CA HIS A 685 9.71 -4.04 20.61
C HIS A 685 8.19 -3.89 20.81
N LEU A 686 7.45 -3.58 19.74
CA LEU A 686 5.99 -3.47 19.79
C LEU A 686 5.33 -4.78 20.23
N MET A 687 5.81 -5.91 19.71
CA MET A 687 5.34 -7.24 20.05
C MET A 687 5.52 -7.55 21.52
N ASN A 688 6.70 -7.29 22.08
CA ASN A 688 6.97 -7.50 23.50
C ASN A 688 6.03 -6.66 24.37
N GLU A 689 5.85 -5.38 24.05
CA GLU A 689 4.96 -4.49 24.80
C GLU A 689 3.50 -4.97 24.79
N VAL A 690 3.00 -5.39 23.63
CA VAL A 690 1.65 -5.95 23.51
C VAL A 690 1.53 -7.30 24.22
N GLN A 691 2.55 -8.16 24.15
CA GLN A 691 2.55 -9.46 24.82
C GLN A 691 2.44 -9.30 26.34
N GLU A 692 3.17 -8.34 26.95
CA GLU A 692 3.10 -8.07 28.39
C GLU A 692 1.68 -7.73 28.87
N ILE A 693 0.89 -7.02 28.06
CA ILE A 693 -0.49 -6.63 28.40
C ILE A 693 -1.36 -7.87 28.65
N PHE A 694 -1.20 -8.91 27.84
CA PHE A 694 -2.04 -10.11 27.88
C PHE A 694 -1.45 -11.27 28.70
N LYS A 695 -0.26 -11.12 29.31
CA LYS A 695 0.34 -12.18 30.15
C LYS A 695 -0.50 -12.57 31.37
N SER A 696 -1.32 -11.63 31.86
CA SER A 696 -2.18 -11.84 33.04
C SER A 696 -3.59 -12.33 32.69
N SER A 697 -3.91 -12.43 31.40
CA SER A 697 -5.21 -12.89 30.92
C SER A 697 -5.35 -14.41 31.03
N ASP A 698 -6.59 -14.90 31.18
CA ASP A 698 -6.87 -16.33 31.14
C ASP A 698 -6.48 -16.91 29.76
N ALA A 699 -5.86 -18.07 29.72
CA ALA A 699 -5.29 -18.65 28.49
C ALA A 699 -6.34 -18.89 27.41
N ASP A 700 -7.58 -19.19 27.82
CA ASP A 700 -8.73 -19.38 26.91
C ASP A 700 -9.30 -18.06 26.35
N SER A 701 -8.92 -16.91 26.94
CA SER A 701 -9.40 -15.57 26.55
C SER A 701 -8.32 -14.71 25.86
N ALA A 702 -7.08 -15.18 25.82
CA ALA A 702 -5.98 -14.45 25.22
C ALA A 702 -6.10 -14.44 23.67
N PRO A 703 -5.79 -13.31 23.00
CA PRO A 703 -5.81 -13.25 21.56
C PRO A 703 -4.73 -14.15 20.95
N LEU A 704 -5.02 -14.77 19.81
CA LEU A 704 -4.00 -15.51 19.05
C LEU A 704 -3.02 -14.51 18.41
N MET A 705 -1.78 -14.49 18.93
CA MET A 705 -0.70 -13.63 18.46
C MET A 705 0.28 -14.41 17.59
N VAL A 706 0.68 -13.81 16.47
CA VAL A 706 1.58 -14.42 15.49
C VAL A 706 2.61 -13.41 14.99
N ARG A 707 3.90 -13.74 15.12
CA ARG A 707 5.01 -13.07 14.46
C ARG A 707 5.25 -13.73 13.11
N ALA A 708 5.15 -12.94 12.04
CA ALA A 708 5.32 -13.43 10.69
C ALA A 708 6.72 -13.08 10.16
N ARG A 709 7.70 -13.96 10.41
CA ARG A 709 9.08 -13.89 9.92
C ARG A 709 9.32 -14.93 8.82
N ALA A 710 10.42 -14.82 8.08
CA ALA A 710 10.84 -15.87 7.15
C ALA A 710 11.43 -17.05 7.94
N ALA A 711 11.19 -18.29 7.50
CA ALA A 711 11.59 -19.52 8.19
C ALA A 711 13.13 -19.76 8.27
N ASP A 712 13.94 -18.84 7.75
CA ASP A 712 15.40 -18.97 7.66
C ASP A 712 16.16 -18.15 8.73
N ASP A 713 15.47 -17.45 9.65
CA ASP A 713 16.09 -16.75 10.78
C ASP A 713 16.28 -17.72 11.98
N ASP A 714 17.53 -17.89 12.44
CA ASP A 714 17.93 -18.90 13.44
C ASP A 714 17.42 -18.62 14.88
N GLU A 715 16.85 -17.44 15.17
CA GLU A 715 16.26 -17.10 16.47
C GLU A 715 14.73 -17.21 16.44
N ALA A 716 14.22 -18.43 16.65
CA ALA A 716 12.78 -18.69 16.73
C ALA A 716 12.20 -18.21 18.07
N GLY A 717 11.41 -17.12 18.03
CA GLY A 717 10.62 -16.66 19.18
C GLY A 717 9.36 -17.49 19.40
N GLU A 718 8.76 -17.42 20.59
CA GLU A 718 7.56 -18.20 20.94
C GLU A 718 6.34 -17.89 20.06
N LEU A 719 6.28 -16.69 19.49
CA LEU A 719 5.15 -16.21 18.69
C LEU A 719 5.31 -16.46 17.18
N GLU A 720 6.40 -17.06 16.71
CA GLU A 720 6.60 -17.34 15.29
C GLU A 720 5.48 -18.25 14.72
N VAL A 721 5.08 -18.02 13.47
CA VAL A 721 3.93 -18.72 12.83
C VAL A 721 4.07 -20.23 12.92
N ASP A 722 5.26 -20.75 12.66
CA ASP A 722 5.57 -22.18 12.67
C ASP A 722 5.54 -22.75 14.09
N VAL A 723 6.06 -22.03 15.08
CA VAL A 723 6.00 -22.40 16.50
C VAL A 723 4.55 -22.44 17.00
N GLN A 724 3.75 -21.42 16.66
CA GLN A 724 2.32 -21.37 17.00
C GLN A 724 1.53 -22.48 16.30
N ALA A 725 1.82 -22.74 15.02
CA ALA A 725 1.23 -23.85 14.28
C ALA A 725 1.57 -25.19 14.94
N ASP A 726 2.82 -25.41 15.34
CA ASP A 726 3.26 -26.64 16.00
C ASP A 726 2.62 -26.82 17.38
N LYS A 727 2.41 -25.74 18.13
CA LYS A 727 1.64 -25.76 19.39
C LYS A 727 0.18 -26.15 19.13
N LEU A 728 -0.52 -25.43 18.26
CA LEU A 728 -1.94 -25.66 17.98
C LEU A 728 -2.21 -27.03 17.36
N LEU A 729 -1.30 -27.53 16.53
CA LEU A 729 -1.42 -28.85 15.93
C LEU A 729 -1.30 -29.96 16.99
N ARG A 730 -0.38 -29.81 17.95
CA ARG A 730 -0.26 -30.73 19.09
C ARG A 730 -1.50 -30.69 19.99
N ASP A 731 -1.98 -29.50 20.31
CA ASP A 731 -3.19 -29.31 21.11
C ASP A 731 -4.43 -29.90 20.42
N LEU A 732 -4.55 -29.70 19.10
CA LEU A 732 -5.60 -30.30 18.28
C LEU A 732 -5.54 -31.82 18.32
N ALA A 733 -4.35 -32.42 18.11
CA ALA A 733 -4.18 -33.87 18.06
C ALA A 733 -4.63 -34.59 19.35
N VAL A 734 -4.44 -33.95 20.52
CA VAL A 734 -4.87 -34.49 21.82
C VAL A 734 -6.27 -34.04 22.24
N SER A 735 -6.95 -33.21 21.43
CA SER A 735 -8.24 -32.62 21.78
C SER A 735 -9.39 -33.64 21.73
N PRO A 736 -10.47 -33.43 22.50
CA PRO A 736 -11.70 -34.23 22.40
C PRO A 736 -12.32 -34.24 20.99
N LEU A 737 -12.12 -33.17 20.20
CA LEU A 737 -12.65 -33.05 18.84
C LEU A 737 -12.09 -34.12 17.90
N MET A 738 -10.84 -34.55 18.13
CA MET A 738 -10.21 -35.59 17.32
C MET A 738 -10.78 -36.99 17.60
N ASN A 739 -11.40 -37.21 18.77
CA ASN A 739 -12.11 -38.45 19.06
C ASN A 739 -13.39 -38.60 18.23
N GLU A 740 -13.99 -37.49 17.80
CA GLU A 740 -15.20 -37.45 16.96
C GLU A 740 -14.87 -37.32 15.45
N ALA A 741 -13.61 -37.08 15.12
CA ALA A 741 -13.15 -36.91 13.75
C ALA A 741 -13.19 -38.23 12.96
N SER A 742 -13.36 -38.13 11.63
CA SER A 742 -13.23 -39.30 10.77
C SER A 742 -11.83 -39.91 10.87
N PRO A 743 -11.65 -41.25 10.76
CA PRO A 743 -10.34 -41.89 10.87
C PRO A 743 -9.30 -41.29 9.91
N ARG A 744 -9.74 -40.90 8.71
CA ARG A 744 -8.90 -40.26 7.69
C ARG A 744 -8.37 -38.89 8.10
N LEU A 745 -9.14 -38.14 8.89
CA LEU A 745 -8.75 -36.83 9.39
C LEU A 745 -7.81 -36.98 10.59
N ALA A 746 -8.09 -37.92 11.49
CA ALA A 746 -7.21 -38.26 12.61
C ALA A 746 -5.81 -38.67 12.15
N GLU A 747 -5.73 -39.63 11.22
CA GLU A 747 -4.45 -40.09 10.65
C GLU A 747 -3.67 -38.95 9.96
N LYS A 748 -4.37 -38.01 9.32
CA LYS A 748 -3.74 -36.82 8.71
C LYS A 748 -3.13 -35.89 9.76
N VAL A 749 -3.86 -35.59 10.84
CA VAL A 749 -3.35 -34.73 11.92
C VAL A 749 -2.14 -35.36 12.59
N ASP A 750 -2.21 -36.66 12.90
CA ASP A 750 -1.09 -37.40 13.49
C ASP A 750 0.14 -37.42 12.57
N ALA A 751 -0.04 -37.59 11.27
CA ALA A 751 1.04 -37.53 10.29
C ALA A 751 1.73 -36.16 10.24
N LEU A 752 0.96 -35.06 10.37
CA LEU A 752 1.51 -33.70 10.42
C LEU A 752 2.31 -33.46 11.72
N VAL A 753 1.82 -33.94 12.87
CA VAL A 753 2.53 -33.86 14.15
C VAL A 753 3.83 -34.67 14.10
N ALA A 754 3.77 -35.90 13.59
CA ALA A 754 4.93 -36.78 13.45
C ALA A 754 6.04 -36.15 12.60
N ALA A 755 5.67 -35.50 11.49
CA ALA A 755 6.59 -34.81 10.60
C ALA A 755 7.34 -33.63 11.24
N ARG A 756 6.81 -33.05 12.32
CA ARG A 756 7.44 -31.97 13.10
C ARG A 756 8.29 -32.48 14.26
N THR A 757 7.85 -33.58 14.91
CA THR A 757 8.58 -34.19 16.04
C THR A 757 9.76 -35.05 15.63
N GLY A 758 9.72 -35.67 14.44
CA GLY A 758 10.88 -36.31 13.83
C GLY A 758 11.81 -35.21 13.33
N GLY A 759 12.76 -34.78 14.17
CA GLY A 759 13.69 -33.68 13.87
C GLY A 759 14.38 -33.84 12.50
N ARG A 760 15.11 -32.80 12.07
CA ARG A 760 15.95 -32.70 10.84
C ARG A 760 16.96 -33.87 10.67
N VAL A 761 16.48 -35.11 10.60
CA VAL A 761 17.26 -36.33 10.46
C VAL A 761 17.27 -36.66 8.97
N GLY A 762 18.48 -36.67 8.44
CA GLY A 762 18.92 -37.19 7.15
C GLY A 762 17.84 -37.58 6.14
N ARG A 763 17.88 -36.89 5.00
CA ARG A 763 17.31 -37.34 3.72
C ARG A 763 17.87 -38.73 3.37
N THR A 764 17.29 -39.80 3.91
CA THR A 764 17.59 -41.17 3.48
C THR A 764 16.38 -41.75 2.78
N GLY A 765 16.43 -41.72 1.45
CA GLY A 765 15.98 -42.81 0.57
C GLY A 765 14.50 -43.19 0.51
N GLY A 766 13.56 -42.39 1.03
CA GLY A 766 12.10 -42.62 0.89
C GLY A 766 11.44 -41.71 -0.15
N ASP A 767 10.36 -42.19 -0.79
CA ASP A 767 9.59 -41.55 -1.86
C ASP A 767 9.40 -40.02 -1.68
N ASN A 768 10.11 -39.25 -2.53
CA ASN A 768 10.23 -37.78 -2.50
C ASN A 768 8.87 -37.06 -2.66
N THR A 769 7.85 -37.78 -3.13
CA THR A 769 6.50 -37.29 -3.39
C THR A 769 5.70 -37.09 -2.10
N THR A 770 5.83 -38.01 -1.14
CA THR A 770 5.08 -37.99 0.13
C THR A 770 5.58 -36.86 1.04
N GLY A 771 6.90 -36.69 1.15
CA GLY A 771 7.50 -35.59 1.93
C GLY A 771 7.15 -34.20 1.41
N ARG A 772 7.10 -34.03 0.07
CA ARG A 772 6.64 -32.77 -0.55
C ARG A 772 5.18 -32.46 -0.25
N ARG A 773 4.31 -33.48 -0.24
CA ARG A 773 2.88 -33.31 0.08
C ARG A 773 2.69 -32.86 1.54
N VAL A 774 3.36 -33.52 2.48
CA VAL A 774 3.29 -33.17 3.91
C VAL A 774 3.81 -31.75 4.15
N ALA A 775 4.92 -31.36 3.51
CA ALA A 775 5.44 -29.99 3.59
C ALA A 775 4.46 -28.95 3.01
N ALA A 776 3.74 -29.28 1.95
CA ALA A 776 2.69 -28.41 1.41
C ALA A 776 1.49 -28.30 2.35
N GLU A 777 1.05 -29.40 2.96
CA GLU A 777 -0.03 -29.41 3.96
C GLU A 777 0.34 -28.60 5.22
N LEU A 778 1.60 -28.69 5.69
CA LEU A 778 2.10 -27.86 6.80
C LEU A 778 2.06 -26.36 6.47
N ARG A 779 2.54 -25.95 5.28
CA ARG A 779 2.46 -24.55 4.83
C ARG A 779 1.03 -24.05 4.64
N ALA A 780 0.11 -24.94 4.27
CA ALA A 780 -1.31 -24.62 4.20
C ALA A 780 -1.89 -24.39 5.61
N PHE A 781 -1.50 -25.21 6.59
CA PHE A 781 -1.89 -25.05 7.99
C PHE A 781 -1.33 -23.76 8.59
N GLU A 782 -0.05 -23.44 8.39
CA GLU A 782 0.56 -22.15 8.79
C GLU A 782 -0.20 -20.95 8.19
N GLY A 783 -0.58 -21.03 6.91
CA GLY A 783 -1.40 -20.00 6.27
C GLY A 783 -2.77 -19.85 6.92
N MET A 784 -3.40 -20.95 7.33
CA MET A 784 -4.66 -20.93 8.06
C MET A 784 -4.51 -20.24 9.43
N ILE A 785 -3.42 -20.52 10.16
CA ILE A 785 -3.13 -19.86 11.44
C ILE A 785 -2.94 -18.35 11.23
N LEU A 786 -2.15 -17.95 10.23
CA LEU A 786 -1.93 -16.53 9.91
C LEU A 786 -3.24 -15.80 9.56
N ARG A 787 -4.15 -16.44 8.81
CA ARG A 787 -5.48 -15.91 8.47
C ARG A 787 -6.47 -15.90 9.65
N SER A 788 -6.19 -16.67 10.69
CA SER A 788 -7.07 -16.78 11.87
C SER A 788 -6.58 -15.97 13.06
N ALA A 789 -5.30 -15.58 13.08
CA ALA A 789 -4.70 -14.81 14.15
C ALA A 789 -5.38 -13.45 14.36
N ASN A 790 -5.56 -13.10 15.64
CA ASN A 790 -6.08 -11.82 16.09
C ASN A 790 -5.03 -10.72 15.94
N LEU A 791 -3.79 -10.99 16.36
CA LEU A 791 -2.69 -10.03 16.30
C LEU A 791 -1.58 -10.59 15.41
N VAL A 792 -1.31 -9.92 14.29
CA VAL A 792 -0.24 -10.31 13.37
C VAL A 792 0.84 -9.25 13.38
N PHE A 793 2.07 -9.64 13.73
CA PHE A 793 3.25 -8.79 13.77
C PHE A 793 4.13 -9.07 12.55
N ALA A 794 4.29 -8.09 11.66
CA ALA A 794 5.03 -8.28 10.42
C ALA A 794 5.74 -7.01 9.94
N THR A 795 6.95 -7.15 9.39
CA THR A 795 7.58 -6.04 8.69
C THR A 795 6.81 -5.69 7.42
N THR A 796 6.89 -4.43 6.99
CA THR A 796 6.08 -3.90 5.89
C THR A 796 6.21 -4.68 4.57
N ASN A 797 7.37 -5.28 4.29
CA ASN A 797 7.65 -6.02 3.05
C ASN A 797 7.93 -7.52 3.27
N SER A 798 7.33 -8.13 4.29
CA SER A 798 7.50 -9.56 4.58
C SER A 798 6.76 -10.45 3.57
N ALA A 799 7.24 -11.68 3.37
CA ALA A 799 6.56 -12.67 2.52
C ALA A 799 5.17 -13.07 3.07
N ALA A 800 4.96 -12.93 4.38
CA ALA A 800 3.68 -13.20 4.99
C ALA A 800 2.63 -12.12 4.66
N VAL A 801 3.04 -10.84 4.63
CA VAL A 801 2.17 -9.74 4.20
C VAL A 801 1.81 -9.89 2.72
N GLU A 802 2.78 -10.24 1.87
CA GLU A 802 2.55 -10.59 0.46
C GLU A 802 1.49 -11.69 0.32
N ARG A 803 1.65 -12.80 1.06
CA ARG A 803 0.68 -13.92 1.05
C ARG A 803 -0.69 -13.47 1.54
N LEU A 804 -0.77 -12.63 2.57
CA LEU A 804 -2.03 -12.08 3.07
C LEU A 804 -2.73 -11.21 2.00
N ILE A 805 -1.98 -10.48 1.17
CA ILE A 805 -2.56 -9.70 0.06
C ILE A 805 -3.13 -10.65 -1.00
N GLU A 806 -2.37 -11.67 -1.41
CA GLU A 806 -2.81 -12.67 -2.40
C GLU A 806 -4.06 -13.44 -1.94
N GLU A 807 -4.10 -13.80 -0.65
CA GLU A 807 -5.21 -14.56 -0.05
C GLU A 807 -6.35 -13.65 0.46
N GLN A 808 -6.32 -12.33 0.20
CA GLN A 808 -7.31 -11.34 0.66
C GLN A 808 -7.58 -11.40 2.18
N GLY A 809 -6.51 -11.60 2.96
CA GLY A 809 -6.54 -11.71 4.41
C GLY A 809 -6.73 -10.34 5.09
N LEU A 810 -7.99 -9.90 5.21
CA LEU A 810 -8.33 -8.60 5.79
C LEU A 810 -8.19 -8.51 7.31
N PHE A 811 -7.82 -7.31 7.76
CA PHE A 811 -7.77 -6.89 9.16
C PHE A 811 -8.77 -5.77 9.43
N ASP A 812 -9.25 -5.69 10.67
CA ASP A 812 -10.08 -4.58 11.14
C ASP A 812 -9.23 -3.31 11.30
N TRP A 813 -7.93 -3.45 11.59
CA TRP A 813 -6.96 -2.37 11.64
C TRP A 813 -5.61 -2.77 11.05
N THR A 814 -4.97 -1.83 10.37
CA THR A 814 -3.52 -1.81 10.18
C THR A 814 -2.94 -0.68 11.01
N ILE A 815 -1.98 -0.99 11.87
CA ILE A 815 -1.19 0.00 12.61
C ILE A 815 0.25 -0.11 12.15
N VAL A 816 0.82 0.97 11.62
CA VAL A 816 2.21 1.03 11.18
C VAL A 816 3.01 1.94 12.11
N GLU A 817 3.92 1.37 12.88
CA GLU A 817 4.87 2.12 13.72
C GLU A 817 6.12 2.50 12.92
N GLU A 818 6.80 3.57 13.34
CA GLU A 818 7.97 4.15 12.67
C GLU A 818 7.69 4.51 11.19
N ALA A 819 6.45 4.88 10.87
CA ALA A 819 6.01 5.19 9.51
C ALA A 819 6.80 6.34 8.86
N GLY A 820 7.38 7.24 9.66
CA GLY A 820 8.26 8.32 9.17
C GLY A 820 9.61 7.84 8.60
N LYS A 821 9.99 6.57 8.84
CA LYS A 821 11.20 5.95 8.29
C LYS A 821 10.95 5.07 7.07
N ALA A 822 9.70 4.93 6.65
CA ALA A 822 9.32 4.11 5.51
C ALA A 822 8.97 5.00 4.30
N THR A 823 9.33 4.57 3.10
CA THR A 823 8.81 5.20 1.88
C THR A 823 7.35 4.83 1.66
N GLY A 824 6.60 5.60 0.87
CA GLY A 824 5.22 5.22 0.53
C GLY A 824 5.12 3.85 -0.11
N GLY A 825 6.12 3.45 -0.92
CA GLY A 825 6.17 2.13 -1.53
C GLY A 825 6.39 0.99 -0.53
N GLU A 826 7.10 1.24 0.58
CA GLU A 826 7.20 0.28 1.68
C GLU A 826 5.90 0.24 2.51
N LEU A 827 5.24 1.38 2.71
CA LEU A 827 3.98 1.46 3.45
C LEU A 827 2.80 0.81 2.71
N LEU A 828 2.87 0.68 1.38
CA LEU A 828 1.74 0.20 0.57
C LEU A 828 1.18 -1.16 1.02
N SER A 829 2.05 -2.16 1.19
CA SER A 829 1.65 -3.55 1.47
C SER A 829 0.74 -3.69 2.70
N PRO A 830 1.12 -3.21 3.90
CA PRO A 830 0.23 -3.29 5.07
C PRO A 830 -1.04 -2.43 4.94
N LEU A 831 -1.02 -1.34 4.18
CA LEU A 831 -2.18 -0.46 3.98
C LEU A 831 -3.26 -1.08 3.07
N LEU A 832 -2.91 -2.05 2.22
CA LEU A 832 -3.85 -2.82 1.40
C LEU A 832 -4.73 -3.78 2.21
N LEU A 833 -4.33 -4.11 3.44
CA LEU A 833 -4.93 -5.21 4.20
C LEU A 833 -6.03 -4.77 5.18
N SER A 834 -6.36 -3.48 5.24
CA SER A 834 -7.46 -2.97 6.05
C SER A 834 -7.99 -1.65 5.50
N HIS A 835 -9.24 -1.32 5.84
CA HIS A 835 -9.82 0.00 5.56
C HIS A 835 -9.38 1.04 6.59
N ARG A 836 -9.08 0.59 7.82
CA ARG A 836 -8.78 1.46 8.94
C ARG A 836 -7.31 1.41 9.30
N ARG A 837 -6.65 2.55 9.12
CA ARG A 837 -5.20 2.65 9.09
C ARG A 837 -4.74 3.70 10.10
N LEU A 838 -3.82 3.30 10.96
CA LEU A 838 -3.12 4.19 11.88
C LEU A 838 -1.64 4.16 11.53
N MET A 839 -1.10 5.29 11.10
CA MET A 839 0.33 5.45 10.89
C MET A 839 0.92 6.29 12.01
N ILE A 840 1.97 5.79 12.65
CA ILE A 840 2.62 6.45 13.78
C ILE A 840 4.10 6.57 13.47
N GLY A 841 4.66 7.77 13.65
CA GLY A 841 6.06 7.99 13.36
C GLY A 841 6.53 9.38 13.74
N ASP A 842 7.77 9.67 13.40
CA ASP A 842 8.38 10.98 13.61
C ASP A 842 9.27 11.35 12.43
N HIS A 843 8.71 12.10 11.49
CA HIS A 843 9.42 12.56 10.29
C HIS A 843 10.45 13.65 10.57
N LYS A 844 10.56 14.13 11.82
CA LYS A 844 11.66 15.00 12.27
C LYS A 844 12.89 14.19 12.71
N GLN A 845 12.82 12.86 12.75
CA GLN A 845 13.96 11.95 12.91
C GLN A 845 14.42 11.40 11.55
N LEU A 846 15.37 10.46 11.55
CA LEU A 846 16.02 9.97 10.32
C LEU A 846 14.98 9.50 9.27
N PRO A 847 15.12 9.96 8.00
CA PRO A 847 14.27 9.48 6.91
C PRO A 847 14.59 8.05 6.50
N PRO A 848 13.78 7.48 5.57
CA PRO A 848 14.19 6.31 4.81
C PRO A 848 15.57 6.49 4.16
N PHE A 849 16.30 5.39 3.98
CA PHE A 849 17.63 5.40 3.39
C PHE A 849 17.62 5.98 1.96
N ASP A 850 18.66 6.75 1.61
CA ASP A 850 18.89 7.33 0.29
C ASP A 850 17.77 8.23 -0.31
N ILE A 851 16.83 8.69 0.53
CA ILE A 851 15.70 9.54 0.12
C ILE A 851 16.11 10.75 -0.72
N GLU A 852 17.22 11.41 -0.34
CA GLU A 852 17.70 12.64 -0.98
C GLU A 852 18.11 12.43 -2.44
N LYS A 853 18.57 11.23 -2.80
CA LYS A 853 18.97 10.91 -4.17
C LYS A 853 17.74 10.84 -5.06
N MET A 854 16.72 10.11 -4.62
CA MET A 854 15.48 9.94 -5.36
C MET A 854 14.67 11.25 -5.43
N SER A 855 14.63 12.04 -4.34
CA SER A 855 14.02 13.38 -4.37
C SER A 855 14.73 14.34 -5.34
N ARG A 856 16.07 14.29 -5.43
CA ARG A 856 16.79 15.09 -6.43
C ARG A 856 16.44 14.67 -7.86
N LEU A 857 16.35 13.36 -8.12
CA LEU A 857 15.97 12.83 -9.43
C LEU A 857 14.55 13.22 -9.82
N LEU A 858 13.57 12.99 -8.94
CA LEU A 858 12.15 13.31 -9.16
C LEU A 858 11.88 14.81 -9.35
N SER A 859 12.81 15.68 -8.96
CA SER A 859 12.73 17.13 -9.22
C SER A 859 12.98 17.50 -10.69
N SER A 860 13.49 16.56 -11.52
CA SER A 860 13.79 16.76 -12.95
C SER A 860 13.02 15.76 -13.81
N THR A 861 11.84 16.17 -14.31
CA THR A 861 10.96 15.31 -15.12
C THR A 861 11.66 14.72 -16.34
N SER A 862 12.50 15.48 -17.04
CA SER A 862 13.23 14.99 -18.21
C SER A 862 14.24 13.90 -17.85
N SER A 863 14.98 14.08 -16.75
CA SER A 863 15.94 13.09 -16.26
C SER A 863 15.24 11.79 -15.84
N VAL A 864 14.08 11.90 -15.18
CA VAL A 864 13.27 10.73 -14.81
C VAL A 864 12.83 9.96 -16.06
N GLN A 865 12.34 10.65 -17.09
CA GLN A 865 11.91 10.00 -18.34
C GLN A 865 13.07 9.27 -19.03
N GLU A 866 14.26 9.89 -19.09
CA GLU A 866 15.46 9.27 -19.64
C GLU A 866 15.87 8.01 -18.86
N VAL A 867 15.78 8.05 -17.53
CA VAL A 867 16.04 6.89 -16.67
C VAL A 867 15.05 5.77 -16.96
N VAL A 868 13.74 6.05 -16.98
CA VAL A 868 12.69 5.03 -17.26
C VAL A 868 12.95 4.33 -18.59
N ASN A 869 13.21 5.10 -19.66
CA ASN A 869 13.46 4.56 -21.00
C ASN A 869 14.75 3.70 -21.08
N LEU A 870 15.81 4.09 -20.36
CA LEU A 870 17.06 3.35 -20.35
C LEU A 870 16.96 2.06 -19.53
N VAL A 871 16.24 2.11 -18.42
CA VAL A 871 16.18 1.06 -17.41
C VAL A 871 15.29 -0.10 -17.83
N ASP A 872 14.22 0.15 -18.57
CA ASP A 872 13.32 -0.87 -19.14
C ASP A 872 14.11 -2.03 -19.78
N ASN A 873 15.00 -1.71 -20.72
CA ASN A 873 15.86 -2.68 -21.40
C ASN A 873 16.86 -3.41 -20.47
N LEU A 874 17.28 -2.78 -19.37
CA LEU A 874 18.25 -3.34 -18.42
C LEU A 874 17.59 -4.27 -17.40
N ILE A 875 16.35 -3.97 -17.01
CA ILE A 875 15.60 -4.70 -15.97
C ILE A 875 14.81 -5.87 -16.54
N SER A 876 14.13 -5.70 -17.68
CA SER A 876 13.30 -6.79 -18.23
C SER A 876 14.13 -8.04 -18.55
N ARG A 877 15.42 -7.84 -18.92
CA ARG A 877 16.40 -8.93 -19.08
C ARG A 877 16.79 -9.62 -17.77
N TYR A 878 16.72 -8.89 -16.65
CA TYR A 878 17.19 -9.32 -15.34
C TYR A 878 16.13 -10.04 -14.52
N LEU A 879 14.90 -9.51 -14.47
CA LEU A 879 13.86 -10.05 -13.58
C LEU A 879 12.95 -11.10 -14.23
N LYS A 880 12.92 -11.14 -15.58
CA LYS A 880 12.13 -12.08 -16.40
C LYS A 880 10.69 -12.23 -15.91
N ASP A 881 10.03 -11.11 -15.60
CA ASP A 881 8.67 -11.08 -15.07
C ASP A 881 7.77 -10.20 -15.96
N PRO A 882 6.75 -10.75 -16.63
CA PRO A 882 5.87 -9.99 -17.54
C PRO A 882 5.18 -8.79 -16.89
N SER A 883 4.92 -8.86 -15.58
CA SER A 883 4.25 -7.78 -14.85
C SER A 883 5.11 -6.50 -14.74
N ILE A 884 6.42 -6.62 -14.94
CA ILE A 884 7.33 -5.47 -15.01
C ILE A 884 7.12 -4.70 -16.31
N ASP A 885 7.04 -5.41 -17.44
CA ASP A 885 6.83 -4.79 -18.75
C ASP A 885 5.49 -4.03 -18.77
N GLU A 886 4.43 -4.62 -18.19
CA GLU A 886 3.14 -3.93 -18.00
C GLU A 886 3.27 -2.64 -17.18
N THR A 887 4.10 -2.66 -16.13
CA THR A 887 4.35 -1.50 -15.26
C THR A 887 5.09 -0.38 -16.00
N PHE A 888 6.11 -0.71 -16.81
CA PHE A 888 6.81 0.24 -17.66
C PHE A 888 5.90 0.84 -18.73
N GLU A 889 5.10 0.00 -19.40
CA GLU A 889 4.11 0.46 -20.36
C GLU A 889 3.09 1.41 -19.72
N GLU A 890 2.63 1.11 -18.51
CA GLU A 890 1.67 1.95 -17.80
C GLU A 890 2.22 3.35 -17.49
N VAL A 891 3.45 3.43 -16.99
CA VAL A 891 4.11 4.72 -16.71
C VAL A 891 4.38 5.49 -18.02
N SER A 892 4.75 4.78 -19.09
CA SER A 892 4.96 5.39 -20.41
C SER A 892 3.68 5.95 -21.03
N ARG A 893 2.51 5.41 -20.68
CA ARG A 893 1.19 5.92 -21.11
C ARG A 893 0.79 7.23 -20.43
N ALA A 894 1.50 7.71 -19.41
CA ALA A 894 1.19 8.97 -18.74
C ALA A 894 1.21 10.18 -19.69
N GLY A 895 2.01 10.13 -20.77
CA GLY A 895 2.04 11.15 -21.81
C GLY A 895 2.22 12.56 -21.24
N ASP A 896 1.26 13.45 -21.51
CA ASP A 896 1.29 14.85 -21.06
C ASP A 896 1.17 15.01 -19.53
N ASP A 897 0.65 14.02 -18.80
CA ASP A 897 0.50 14.06 -17.33
C ASP A 897 1.75 13.58 -16.57
N PHE A 898 2.81 13.14 -17.27
CA PHE A 898 4.01 12.57 -16.62
C PHE A 898 4.68 13.50 -15.58
N GLY A 899 4.63 14.82 -15.82
CA GLY A 899 5.11 15.81 -14.85
C GLY A 899 4.32 15.81 -13.53
N ARG A 900 3.00 15.59 -13.58
CA ARG A 900 2.16 15.42 -12.40
C ARG A 900 2.43 14.09 -11.70
N THR A 901 2.60 13.01 -12.48
CA THR A 901 3.03 11.71 -11.95
C THR A 901 4.34 11.81 -11.16
N CYS A 902 5.32 12.59 -11.63
CA CYS A 902 6.56 12.84 -10.88
C CYS A 902 6.31 13.60 -9.55
N ALA A 903 5.43 14.60 -9.55
CA ALA A 903 5.10 15.38 -8.36
C ALA A 903 4.31 14.55 -7.32
N ASP A 904 3.41 13.70 -7.79
CA ASP A 904 2.66 12.77 -6.95
C ASP A 904 3.60 11.67 -6.40
N ALA A 905 4.50 11.12 -7.22
CA ALA A 905 5.55 10.20 -6.77
C ALA A 905 6.44 10.84 -5.70
N MET A 906 6.82 12.11 -5.82
CA MET A 906 7.54 12.84 -4.77
C MET A 906 6.75 12.91 -3.46
N SER A 907 5.45 13.21 -3.55
CA SER A 907 4.56 13.29 -2.38
C SER A 907 4.43 11.94 -1.68
N LEU A 908 4.33 10.85 -2.46
CA LEU A 908 4.25 9.46 -1.98
C LEU A 908 5.60 8.94 -1.46
N LEU A 909 6.72 9.45 -1.96
CA LEU A 909 8.03 9.01 -1.54
C LEU A 909 8.24 9.21 -0.03
N ILE A 910 7.83 10.36 0.48
CA ILE A 910 7.81 10.72 1.91
C ILE A 910 6.37 10.86 2.43
N LEU A 911 5.52 9.88 2.09
CA LEU A 911 4.06 9.90 2.32
C LEU A 911 3.64 10.40 3.71
N PHE A 912 4.23 9.82 4.77
CA PHE A 912 3.89 10.16 6.14
C PHE A 912 4.17 11.64 6.45
N GLU A 913 5.35 12.13 6.08
CA GLU A 913 5.74 13.54 6.24
C GLU A 913 4.80 14.45 5.47
N THR A 914 4.56 14.14 4.19
CA THR A 914 3.70 14.94 3.31
C THR A 914 2.30 15.11 3.90
N PHE A 915 1.68 14.03 4.36
CA PHE A 915 0.32 14.09 4.88
C PHE A 915 0.25 14.78 6.25
N VAL A 916 1.19 14.50 7.15
CA VAL A 916 1.25 15.15 8.47
C VAL A 916 1.47 16.66 8.31
N GLU A 917 2.45 17.10 7.52
CA GLU A 917 2.76 18.53 7.37
C GLU A 917 1.64 19.30 6.66
N ARG A 918 0.98 18.72 5.65
CA ARG A 918 -0.21 19.32 5.01
C ARG A 918 -1.33 19.53 6.02
N GLU A 919 -1.61 18.52 6.85
CA GLU A 919 -2.68 18.57 7.85
C GLU A 919 -2.35 19.54 9.00
N LEU A 920 -1.13 19.52 9.54
CA LEU A 920 -0.72 20.46 10.59
C LEU A 920 -0.72 21.91 10.07
N SER A 921 -0.29 22.13 8.82
CA SER A 921 -0.36 23.45 8.16
C SER A 921 -1.81 23.94 8.00
N ARG A 922 -2.73 23.04 7.65
CA ARG A 922 -4.17 23.34 7.60
C ARG A 922 -4.71 23.70 8.98
N GLN A 923 -4.36 22.94 10.02
CA GLN A 923 -4.80 23.22 11.40
C GLN A 923 -4.34 24.60 11.88
N LYS A 924 -3.11 25.02 11.55
CA LYS A 924 -2.60 26.37 11.84
C LYS A 924 -3.42 27.49 11.17
N ARG A 925 -4.14 27.20 10.08
CA ARG A 925 -5.06 28.14 9.39
C ARG A 925 -6.47 28.15 10.00
N ASN A 926 -6.72 27.41 11.09
CA ASN A 926 -8.01 27.29 11.77
C ASN A 926 -9.16 26.80 10.88
N ASP A 927 -8.87 25.93 9.90
CA ASP A 927 -9.88 25.35 9.02
C ASP A 927 -10.75 24.31 9.77
N SER A 928 -12.07 24.53 9.77
CA SER A 928 -13.06 23.73 10.48
C SER A 928 -13.38 22.44 9.73
N GLY A 929 -12.69 21.35 10.06
CA GLY A 929 -12.98 20.02 9.54
C GLY A 929 -12.32 18.93 10.40
N PRO A 930 -12.70 17.65 10.21
CA PRO A 930 -12.11 16.55 10.95
C PRO A 930 -10.59 16.55 10.78
N ARG A 931 -9.88 16.23 11.86
CA ARG A 931 -8.43 16.09 11.86
C ARG A 931 -8.07 14.67 11.43
N ILE A 932 -7.12 14.58 10.51
CA ILE A 932 -6.53 13.30 10.07
C ILE A 932 -5.13 13.08 10.64
N ALA A 933 -4.56 14.08 11.31
CA ALA A 933 -3.26 13.99 11.93
C ALA A 933 -3.17 14.79 13.24
N ARG A 934 -2.36 14.31 14.17
CA ARG A 934 -2.06 15.01 15.44
C ARG A 934 -0.62 14.75 15.89
N ARG A 935 -0.03 15.73 16.56
CA ARG A 935 1.24 15.62 17.29
C ARG A 935 1.00 15.31 18.76
N LEU A 936 1.80 14.40 19.33
CA LEU A 936 1.89 14.21 20.78
C LEU A 936 2.91 15.18 21.39
N ASN A 937 2.54 15.83 22.49
CA ASN A 937 3.32 16.96 23.03
C ASN A 937 3.92 16.70 24.42
N GLU A 938 3.60 15.58 25.08
CA GLU A 938 4.13 15.26 26.42
C GLU A 938 5.10 14.07 26.38
N GLN A 939 6.34 14.28 26.86
CA GLN A 939 7.40 13.25 26.91
C GLN A 939 7.69 12.74 28.32
N TYR A 940 8.14 11.48 28.40
CA TYR A 940 8.35 10.70 29.62
C TYR A 940 9.78 10.15 29.77
N ARG A 941 10.68 10.49 28.85
CA ARG A 941 12.03 9.91 28.75
C ARG A 941 13.12 10.82 29.29
N MET A 942 13.22 12.04 28.76
CA MET A 942 14.35 12.94 28.93
C MET A 942 14.18 13.84 30.15
N HIS A 943 15.29 14.17 30.81
CA HIS A 943 15.34 15.22 31.82
C HIS A 943 14.81 16.54 31.23
N PRO A 944 14.03 17.36 31.97
CA PRO A 944 13.41 18.58 31.45
C PRO A 944 14.36 19.52 30.70
N ALA A 945 15.59 19.68 31.18
CA ALA A 945 16.61 20.50 30.51
C ALA A 945 16.99 19.96 29.12
N ILE A 946 17.18 18.65 28.97
CA ILE A 946 17.48 18.00 27.69
C ILE A 946 16.27 18.14 26.75
N ALA A 947 15.07 17.88 27.28
CA ALA A 947 13.82 17.98 26.53
C ALA A 947 13.58 19.40 25.98
N ARG A 948 13.90 20.46 26.73
CA ARG A 948 13.76 21.84 26.26
C ARG A 948 14.68 22.19 25.09
N ILE A 949 15.92 21.68 25.08
CA ILE A 949 16.82 21.82 23.92
C ILE A 949 16.20 21.14 22.70
N VAL A 950 15.81 19.87 22.84
CA VAL A 950 15.20 19.09 21.75
C VAL A 950 13.90 19.76 21.25
N SER A 951 13.06 20.22 22.17
CA SER A 951 11.80 20.90 21.87
C SER A 951 12.01 22.17 21.05
N LYS A 952 12.95 23.02 21.46
CA LYS A 952 13.20 24.30 20.78
C LYS A 952 13.80 24.07 19.39
N CYS A 953 14.74 23.14 19.26
CA CYS A 953 15.44 22.91 18.00
C CYS A 953 14.59 22.21 16.93
N PHE A 954 13.65 21.34 17.32
CA PHE A 954 13.02 20.41 16.36
C PHE A 954 11.48 20.37 16.41
N TYR A 955 10.85 20.94 17.45
CA TYR A 955 9.41 20.83 17.67
C TYR A 955 8.75 22.17 18.07
N ASP A 956 9.26 23.29 17.57
CA ASP A 956 8.67 24.63 17.74
C ASP A 956 8.48 25.07 19.22
N GLY A 957 9.16 24.43 20.17
CA GLY A 957 8.96 24.67 21.61
C GLY A 957 7.70 24.04 22.21
N GLU A 958 7.00 23.16 21.48
CA GLU A 958 5.71 22.56 21.90
C GLU A 958 5.85 21.22 22.64
N LEU A 959 7.07 20.67 22.78
CA LEU A 959 7.33 19.40 23.46
C LEU A 959 7.66 19.63 24.94
N GLU A 960 6.78 19.18 25.82
CA GLU A 960 6.86 19.38 27.26
C GLU A 960 7.16 18.07 28.00
N THR A 961 7.80 18.16 29.18
CA THR A 961 7.97 17.00 30.07
C THR A 961 6.74 16.81 30.92
N ASN A 962 6.18 15.59 30.94
CA ASN A 962 5.04 15.28 31.79
C ASN A 962 5.33 15.58 33.28
N ALA A 963 4.34 16.11 34.00
CA ALA A 963 4.50 16.55 35.38
C ALA A 963 5.01 15.46 36.35
N LYS A 964 4.57 14.20 36.19
CA LYS A 964 5.05 13.08 37.02
C LYS A 964 6.52 12.77 36.74
N GLN A 965 6.90 12.75 35.46
CA GLN A 965 8.28 12.53 35.06
C GLN A 965 9.19 13.69 35.48
N ALA A 966 8.74 14.93 35.34
CA ALA A 966 9.47 16.10 35.82
C ALA A 966 9.69 16.05 37.35
N SER A 967 8.66 15.62 38.10
CA SER A 967 8.76 15.40 39.54
C SER A 967 9.74 14.28 39.90
N LYS A 968 9.79 13.21 39.10
CA LYS A 968 10.78 12.13 39.25
C LYS A 968 12.20 12.69 39.16
N PHE A 969 12.51 13.43 38.10
CA PHE A 969 13.83 14.05 37.90
C PHE A 969 14.20 15.08 38.97
N ALA A 970 13.21 15.75 39.56
CA ALA A 970 13.45 16.74 40.62
C ALA A 970 13.74 16.09 41.99
N ASN A 971 13.15 14.93 42.27
CA ASN A 971 13.19 14.29 43.59
C ASN A 971 14.16 13.11 43.69
N GLU A 972 14.43 12.42 42.58
CA GLU A 972 15.37 11.30 42.53
C GLU A 972 16.77 11.80 42.12
N ALA A 973 17.81 11.25 42.74
CA ALA A 973 19.18 11.52 42.35
C ALA A 973 19.48 10.89 40.98
N SER A 974 20.31 11.54 40.18
CA SER A 974 20.78 10.96 38.92
C SER A 974 21.47 9.62 39.21
N PRO A 975 21.22 8.56 38.41
CA PRO A 975 21.90 7.27 38.57
C PRO A 975 23.37 7.33 38.11
N VAL A 976 23.81 8.45 37.52
CA VAL A 976 25.18 8.66 37.04
C VAL A 976 25.77 9.92 37.66
N ALA A 977 26.80 9.76 38.48
CA ALA A 977 27.52 10.84 39.15
C ALA A 977 28.93 11.00 38.59
N SER A 978 29.55 12.14 38.89
CA SER A 978 30.95 12.40 38.58
C SER A 978 31.84 12.14 39.78
N THR A 979 32.94 11.41 39.55
CA THR A 979 33.95 11.14 40.57
C THR A 979 34.70 12.41 40.98
N ASN A 980 34.71 13.43 40.12
CA ASN A 980 35.26 14.75 40.42
C ASN A 980 34.40 15.86 39.80
N THR A 981 33.49 16.41 40.60
CA THR A 981 32.53 17.45 40.19
C THR A 981 33.17 18.81 39.88
N ALA A 982 34.40 19.06 40.34
CA ALA A 982 35.15 20.27 40.00
C ALA A 982 35.68 20.23 38.56
N VAL A 983 35.92 19.03 38.01
CA VAL A 983 36.42 18.84 36.64
C VAL A 983 35.28 18.52 35.68
N LEU A 984 34.38 17.61 36.06
CA LEU A 984 33.19 17.25 35.29
C LEU A 984 31.94 17.50 36.16
N PRO A 985 31.23 18.63 36.00
CA PRO A 985 30.08 18.97 36.84
C PRO A 985 28.93 17.97 36.70
N ASP A 986 28.26 17.68 37.82
CA ASP A 986 27.03 16.87 37.86
C ASP A 986 25.82 17.69 37.43
N LYS A 987 25.76 17.95 36.13
CA LYS A 987 24.65 18.63 35.47
C LYS A 987 24.01 17.71 34.43
N PRO A 988 22.68 17.82 34.21
CA PRO A 988 21.99 17.09 33.15
C PRO A 988 22.62 17.27 31.78
N ILE A 989 23.17 18.46 31.49
CA ILE A 989 23.86 18.75 30.24
C ILE A 989 25.27 19.25 30.55
N VAL A 990 26.28 18.65 29.94
CA VAL A 990 27.67 19.12 30.01
C VAL A 990 28.22 19.23 28.60
N PHE A 991 28.73 20.40 28.24
CA PHE A 991 29.44 20.62 26.98
C PHE A 991 30.94 20.75 27.27
N ILE A 992 31.73 19.80 26.77
CA ILE A 992 33.19 19.84 26.82
C ILE A 992 33.66 20.61 25.60
N ASP A 993 34.06 21.86 25.83
CA ASP A 993 34.41 22.81 24.78
C ASP A 993 35.87 22.64 24.33
N MET A 994 36.02 22.25 23.07
CA MET A 994 37.28 22.04 22.39
C MET A 994 37.74 23.35 21.75
N PRO A 995 39.06 23.67 21.81
CA PRO A 995 39.57 24.90 21.21
C PRO A 995 39.28 24.94 19.71
N TYR A 996 38.85 26.10 19.22
CA TYR A 996 38.64 26.27 17.78
C TYR A 996 39.98 26.19 17.05
N ALA A 997 40.05 25.37 16.00
CA ALA A 997 41.31 25.11 15.28
C ALA A 997 41.96 26.37 14.67
N GLN A 998 41.24 27.51 14.57
CA GLN A 998 41.81 28.79 14.14
C GLN A 998 42.31 29.70 15.27
N ALA A 999 41.95 29.45 16.53
CA ALA A 999 42.31 30.34 17.65
C ALA A 999 43.79 30.21 18.07
N GLU A 1000 44.47 29.13 17.67
CA GLU A 1000 45.88 28.88 17.99
C GLU A 1000 46.83 29.25 16.81
N GLY A 1001 47.30 30.50 16.79
CA GLY A 1001 48.59 30.90 16.22
C GLY A 1001 48.60 31.65 14.86
N PRO A 1002 49.51 32.64 14.66
CA PRO A 1002 49.69 33.33 13.39
C PRO A 1002 50.38 32.42 12.37
N GLY A 1003 49.63 31.95 11.37
CA GLY A 1003 50.13 31.07 10.30
C GLY A 1003 49.23 29.89 9.90
N GLY A 1004 47.96 29.89 10.33
CA GLY A 1004 46.94 28.84 10.14
C GLY A 1004 47.05 27.99 8.85
N ARG A 1005 47.68 26.82 8.98
CA ARG A 1005 47.63 25.69 8.02
C ARG A 1005 47.59 24.33 8.75
N GLY A 1006 47.23 24.31 10.04
CA GLY A 1006 47.22 23.09 10.87
C GLY A 1006 45.98 22.21 10.69
N GLY A 1007 44.80 22.80 10.49
CA GLY A 1007 43.53 22.06 10.47
C GLY A 1007 43.16 21.41 9.13
N GLU A 1008 43.99 21.51 8.08
CA GLU A 1008 43.80 20.77 6.82
C GLU A 1008 44.36 19.34 6.86
N ARG A 1009 45.12 18.97 7.90
CA ARG A 1009 45.86 17.70 7.96
C ARG A 1009 45.15 16.54 8.68
N THR A 1010 44.03 16.78 9.35
CA THR A 1010 43.29 15.72 10.08
C THR A 1010 42.13 15.18 9.22
N PRO A 1011 41.88 13.86 9.18
CA PRO A 1011 40.78 13.30 8.41
C PRO A 1011 39.44 13.95 8.83
N PRO A 1012 38.57 14.40 7.90
CA PRO A 1012 37.35 15.14 8.24
C PRO A 1012 36.29 14.33 9.03
N TRP A 1013 36.55 13.04 9.26
CA TRP A 1013 35.64 12.05 9.83
C TRP A 1013 36.16 11.48 11.17
N SER A 1014 37.30 11.97 11.69
CA SER A 1014 37.81 11.57 13.01
C SER A 1014 38.63 12.69 13.66
N ASN A 1015 38.43 12.88 14.96
CA ASN A 1015 39.16 13.86 15.77
C ASN A 1015 39.88 13.17 16.95
N PRO A 1016 41.23 13.07 16.90
CA PRO A 1016 42.04 12.50 17.98
C PRO A 1016 41.86 13.14 19.35
N GLU A 1017 41.79 14.47 19.40
CA GLU A 1017 41.73 15.20 20.67
C GLU A 1017 40.35 15.06 21.30
N GLU A 1018 39.28 15.04 20.50
CA GLU A 1018 37.94 14.69 21.00
C GLU A 1018 37.89 13.26 21.53
N ALA A 1019 38.53 12.29 20.87
CA ALA A 1019 38.57 10.92 21.37
C ALA A 1019 39.23 10.85 22.76
N LYS A 1020 40.33 11.60 22.98
CA LYS A 1020 40.94 11.72 24.32
C LYS A 1020 40.01 12.38 25.34
N ALA A 1021 39.29 13.42 24.94
CA ALA A 1021 38.31 14.08 25.81
C ALA A 1021 37.15 13.16 26.19
N VAL A 1022 36.68 12.33 25.25
CA VAL A 1022 35.70 11.26 25.49
C VAL A 1022 36.22 10.27 26.53
N ILE A 1023 37.42 9.71 26.36
CA ILE A 1023 38.01 8.77 27.33
C ILE A 1023 38.19 9.44 28.70
N ARG A 1024 38.62 10.70 28.74
CA ARG A 1024 38.76 11.45 30.00
C ARG A 1024 37.42 11.64 30.70
N ALA A 1025 36.38 12.04 29.98
CA ALA A 1025 35.03 12.16 30.53
C ALA A 1025 34.51 10.81 31.05
N LEU A 1026 34.73 9.73 30.30
CA LEU A 1026 34.37 8.37 30.71
C LEU A 1026 35.11 7.92 31.98
N SER A 1027 36.37 8.32 32.19
CA SER A 1027 37.09 8.05 33.44
C SER A 1027 36.54 8.80 34.66
N LEU A 1028 35.71 9.83 34.45
CA LEU A 1028 35.19 10.72 35.48
C LEU A 1028 33.72 10.45 35.82
N ILE A 1029 33.05 9.50 35.14
CA ILE A 1029 31.67 9.10 35.45
C ILE A 1029 31.64 7.80 36.26
N ALA A 1030 30.70 7.65 37.17
CA ALA A 1030 30.48 6.42 37.92
C ALA A 1030 28.98 6.24 38.20
N PRO A 1031 28.50 5.00 38.41
CA PRO A 1031 27.16 4.80 38.96
C PRO A 1031 27.04 5.50 40.32
N SER A 1032 25.93 6.21 40.55
CA SER A 1032 25.68 6.90 41.83
C SER A 1032 25.45 5.92 42.98
N ASP A 1033 24.92 4.74 42.66
CA ASP A 1033 24.77 3.60 43.58
C ASP A 1033 25.49 2.38 42.99
N ALA A 1034 26.37 1.77 43.77
CA ALA A 1034 27.16 0.60 43.37
C ALA A 1034 26.30 -0.65 43.12
N MET A 1035 25.06 -0.69 43.62
CA MET A 1035 24.10 -1.76 43.36
C MET A 1035 23.30 -1.57 42.07
N SER A 1036 23.37 -0.39 41.46
CA SER A 1036 22.69 -0.07 40.21
C SER A 1036 23.65 -0.14 39.03
N SER A 1037 23.20 -0.71 37.91
CA SER A 1037 23.95 -0.75 36.65
C SER A 1037 23.31 0.17 35.61
N PRO A 1038 23.53 1.51 35.68
CA PRO A 1038 22.95 2.44 34.73
C PRO A 1038 23.43 2.17 33.30
N SER A 1039 22.58 2.51 32.34
CA SER A 1039 22.87 2.35 30.91
C SER A 1039 23.73 3.50 30.37
N LEU A 1040 24.70 3.18 29.52
CA LEU A 1040 25.63 4.16 28.92
C LEU A 1040 25.76 3.94 27.40
N ALA A 1041 25.79 5.04 26.65
CA ALA A 1041 26.12 5.05 25.23
C ALA A 1041 27.15 6.15 24.89
N VAL A 1042 28.02 5.86 23.92
CA VAL A 1042 29.00 6.79 23.34
C VAL A 1042 28.74 6.87 21.85
N LEU A 1043 28.31 8.04 21.37
CA LEU A 1043 27.81 8.23 20.02
C LEU A 1043 28.69 9.20 19.24
N SER A 1044 28.84 8.93 17.95
CA SER A 1044 29.41 9.90 17.03
C SER A 1044 28.76 9.81 15.64
N PRO A 1045 28.61 10.92 14.89
CA PRO A 1045 28.06 10.86 13.54
C PRO A 1045 28.92 10.08 12.53
N TYR A 1046 30.19 9.83 12.87
CA TYR A 1046 31.17 9.28 11.94
C TYR A 1046 31.70 7.93 12.41
N TRP A 1047 31.51 6.88 11.61
CA TRP A 1047 32.02 5.52 11.89
C TRP A 1047 33.53 5.48 12.19
N GLN A 1048 34.34 6.25 11.46
CA GLN A 1048 35.78 6.33 11.70
C GLN A 1048 36.13 6.85 13.09
N GLN A 1049 35.31 7.77 13.63
CA GLN A 1049 35.46 8.26 15.00
C GLN A 1049 35.00 7.21 16.01
N VAL A 1050 33.88 6.53 15.77
CA VAL A 1050 33.39 5.44 16.63
C VAL A 1050 34.48 4.39 16.83
N ARG A 1051 35.05 3.86 15.74
CA ARG A 1051 36.15 2.89 15.80
C ARG A 1051 37.38 3.41 16.52
N ARG A 1052 37.69 4.70 16.37
CA ARG A 1052 38.82 5.30 17.09
C ARG A 1052 38.56 5.32 18.59
N ILE A 1053 37.36 5.73 19.00
CA ILE A 1053 36.95 5.75 20.40
C ILE A 1053 36.96 4.32 20.95
N GLU A 1054 36.49 3.32 20.20
CA GLU A 1054 36.55 1.90 20.59
C GLU A 1054 37.98 1.42 20.80
N ARG A 1055 38.91 1.74 19.89
CA ARG A 1055 40.33 1.37 20.07
C ARG A 1055 40.94 2.02 21.31
N GLU A 1056 40.60 3.28 21.58
CA GLU A 1056 41.07 3.96 22.80
C GLU A 1056 40.39 3.40 24.05
N PHE A 1057 39.13 2.98 23.96
CA PHE A 1057 38.40 2.29 25.02
C PHE A 1057 39.09 0.98 25.38
N ASP A 1058 39.37 0.11 24.39
CA ASP A 1058 40.00 -1.19 24.61
C ASP A 1058 41.39 -1.08 25.23
N ARG A 1059 42.18 -0.08 24.81
CA ARG A 1059 43.49 0.23 25.40
C ARG A 1059 43.41 0.63 26.88
N ASN A 1060 42.32 1.25 27.30
CA ASN A 1060 42.17 1.83 28.65
C ASN A 1060 41.22 1.02 29.55
N ARG A 1061 40.64 -0.07 29.05
CA ARG A 1061 39.56 -0.85 29.70
C ARG A 1061 39.93 -1.39 31.09
N SER A 1062 41.15 -1.90 31.27
CA SER A 1062 41.64 -2.48 32.54
C SER A 1062 42.28 -1.47 33.48
N GLY A 1063 42.37 -0.19 33.10
CA GLY A 1063 43.01 0.88 33.87
C GLY A 1063 42.08 2.06 34.13
N LEU A 1064 42.26 3.13 33.35
CA LEU A 1064 41.55 4.41 33.46
C LEU A 1064 40.01 4.31 33.38
N LEU A 1065 39.49 3.24 32.76
CA LEU A 1065 38.05 3.02 32.53
C LEU A 1065 37.47 1.86 33.35
N SER A 1066 38.15 1.43 34.42
CA SER A 1066 37.68 0.35 35.29
C SER A 1066 36.31 0.63 35.93
N ASN A 1067 35.96 1.91 36.13
CA ASN A 1067 34.65 2.39 36.57
C ASN A 1067 33.50 2.02 35.61
N LEU A 1068 33.78 1.73 34.34
CA LEU A 1068 32.76 1.37 33.36
C LEU A 1068 32.22 -0.06 33.53
N SER A 1069 32.86 -0.90 34.34
CA SER A 1069 32.34 -2.22 34.72
C SER A 1069 30.99 -2.15 35.46
N GLY A 1070 30.69 -1.02 36.09
CA GLY A 1070 29.40 -0.76 36.74
C GLY A 1070 28.30 -0.25 35.80
N PHE A 1071 28.53 -0.15 34.48
CA PHE A 1071 27.53 0.30 33.51
C PHE A 1071 27.10 -0.83 32.59
N THR A 1072 25.83 -0.78 32.16
CA THR A 1072 25.32 -1.65 31.10
C THR A 1072 25.50 -0.96 29.74
N PRO A 1073 26.16 -1.60 28.76
CA PRO A 1073 26.26 -1.06 27.40
C PRO A 1073 24.88 -0.94 26.77
N ALA A 1074 24.52 0.25 26.28
CA ALA A 1074 23.23 0.46 25.64
C ALA A 1074 23.24 0.15 24.15
N VAL A 1075 24.38 0.30 23.46
CA VAL A 1075 24.46 0.15 21.99
C VAL A 1075 24.30 -1.30 21.56
N ASN A 1076 25.17 -2.19 22.06
CA ASN A 1076 25.10 -3.64 21.87
C ASN A 1076 25.63 -4.30 23.15
N SER A 1077 25.28 -5.57 23.39
CA SER A 1077 25.71 -6.33 24.58
C SER A 1077 27.23 -6.28 24.86
N ASN A 1078 28.05 -6.05 23.82
CA ASN A 1078 29.50 -6.06 23.90
C ASN A 1078 30.19 -4.68 23.71
N THR A 1079 29.49 -3.61 23.30
CA THR A 1079 30.11 -2.29 23.05
C THR A 1079 29.25 -1.12 23.55
N PHE A 1080 29.92 -0.09 24.06
CA PHE A 1080 29.31 1.19 24.44
C PHE A 1080 29.25 2.18 23.27
N CYS A 1081 30.00 1.94 22.19
CA CYS A 1081 30.19 2.89 21.11
C CYS A 1081 29.31 2.58 19.91
N GLY A 1082 28.70 3.59 19.29
CA GLY A 1082 27.84 3.42 18.12
C GLY A 1082 27.74 4.68 17.26
N THR A 1083 27.24 4.52 16.03
CA THR A 1083 26.85 5.67 15.21
C THR A 1083 25.46 6.15 15.60
N VAL A 1084 25.09 7.36 15.14
CA VAL A 1084 23.73 7.89 15.32
C VAL A 1084 22.69 6.95 14.72
N ASP A 1085 22.95 6.47 13.51
CA ASP A 1085 22.08 5.58 12.76
C ASP A 1085 21.94 4.20 13.45
N SER A 1086 23.04 3.63 13.97
CA SER A 1086 22.99 2.30 14.63
C SER A 1086 22.30 2.31 15.99
N PHE A 1087 22.27 3.47 16.67
CA PHE A 1087 21.64 3.61 17.99
C PHE A 1087 20.20 4.16 17.92
N GLN A 1088 19.61 4.17 16.73
CA GLN A 1088 18.26 4.68 16.55
C GLN A 1088 17.23 3.76 17.22
N GLY A 1089 16.34 4.34 18.02
CA GLY A 1089 15.38 3.60 18.86
C GLY A 1089 15.94 3.31 20.26
N GLY A 1090 17.26 3.23 20.41
CA GLY A 1090 17.95 3.11 21.68
C GLY A 1090 17.81 4.35 22.56
N GLU A 1091 18.04 4.16 23.86
CA GLU A 1091 18.06 5.18 24.91
C GLU A 1091 19.04 4.74 26.01
N ALA A 1092 19.64 5.70 26.71
CA ALA A 1092 20.56 5.42 27.82
C ALA A 1092 20.41 6.44 28.95
N ASP A 1093 20.75 6.05 30.18
CA ASP A 1093 20.75 6.95 31.34
C ASP A 1093 21.76 8.08 31.14
N ALA A 1094 22.95 7.74 30.64
CA ALA A 1094 23.96 8.68 30.19
C ALA A 1094 24.33 8.47 28.72
N VAL A 1095 24.45 9.57 27.97
CA VAL A 1095 24.94 9.57 26.58
C VAL A 1095 26.09 10.55 26.45
N LEU A 1096 27.21 10.07 25.91
CA LEU A 1096 28.35 10.89 25.50
C LEU A 1096 28.37 11.05 23.98
N ILE A 1097 28.61 12.27 23.49
CA ILE A 1097 28.62 12.57 22.05
C ILE A 1097 29.97 13.17 21.65
N SER A 1098 30.60 12.64 20.60
CA SER A 1098 31.71 13.31 19.89
C SER A 1098 31.22 13.87 18.56
N MET A 1099 31.28 15.20 18.43
CA MET A 1099 30.76 15.92 17.26
C MET A 1099 31.76 15.96 16.08
N VAL A 1100 33.05 15.74 16.33
CA VAL A 1100 34.16 15.59 15.38
C VAL A 1100 34.56 16.87 14.63
N ARG A 1101 33.59 17.65 14.16
CA ARG A 1101 33.83 18.74 13.21
C ARG A 1101 34.39 19.98 13.90
N ASN A 1102 35.61 20.35 13.50
CA ASN A 1102 36.33 21.56 13.89
C ASN A 1102 37.39 21.87 12.81
N ASN A 1103 37.02 22.57 11.73
CA ASN A 1103 37.83 22.70 10.52
C ASN A 1103 37.82 24.11 9.89
N HIS A 1104 38.54 24.28 8.76
CA HIS A 1104 38.77 25.54 8.03
C HIS A 1104 37.84 25.77 6.81
N HIS A 1105 36.74 25.02 6.61
CA HIS A 1105 35.93 25.17 5.39
C HIS A 1105 35.08 26.45 5.37
N ALA A 1106 35.12 27.17 4.24
CA ALA A 1106 34.47 28.48 4.07
C ALA A 1106 32.94 28.46 3.87
N THR A 1107 32.34 27.29 3.57
CA THR A 1107 30.88 27.16 3.40
C THR A 1107 30.30 26.29 4.52
N PRO A 1108 29.16 26.64 5.13
CA PRO A 1108 28.58 25.87 6.23
C PRO A 1108 28.32 24.40 5.88
N ALA A 1109 27.90 24.12 4.64
CA ALA A 1109 27.70 22.75 4.14
C ALA A 1109 28.99 21.90 4.19
N ARG A 1110 30.13 22.45 3.76
CA ARG A 1110 31.42 21.75 3.86
C ARG A 1110 31.97 21.77 5.28
N ALA A 1111 31.65 22.76 6.09
CA ALA A 1111 32.13 22.85 7.47
C ALA A 1111 31.48 21.79 8.36
N LEU A 1112 30.15 21.66 8.33
CA LEU A 1112 29.38 20.78 9.20
C LEU A 1112 29.29 19.33 8.70
N GLY A 1113 29.33 19.09 7.37
CA GLY A 1113 29.16 17.74 6.83
C GLY A 1113 27.85 17.10 7.33
N PHE A 1114 27.94 15.93 7.97
CA PHE A 1114 26.79 15.21 8.52
C PHE A 1114 26.07 15.93 9.67
N LEU A 1115 26.73 16.88 10.35
CA LEU A 1115 26.08 17.68 11.40
C LEU A 1115 25.08 18.70 10.87
N ARG A 1116 25.02 18.94 9.55
CA ARG A 1116 24.01 19.82 8.93
C ARG A 1116 22.60 19.22 9.00
N ASP A 1117 22.52 17.89 9.05
CA ASP A 1117 21.26 17.17 9.06
C ASP A 1117 20.57 17.33 10.43
N ASN A 1118 19.49 18.13 10.44
CA ASN A 1118 18.71 18.39 11.65
C ASN A 1118 18.06 17.10 12.22
N ARG A 1119 17.75 16.10 11.39
CA ARG A 1119 17.12 14.84 11.79
C ARG A 1119 18.10 13.95 12.55
N ARG A 1120 19.35 13.87 12.08
CA ARG A 1120 20.45 13.22 12.83
C ARG A 1120 20.71 13.90 14.16
N MET A 1121 20.69 15.23 14.18
CA MET A 1121 20.88 16.01 15.39
C MET A 1121 19.73 15.83 16.40
N ASN A 1122 18.49 15.73 15.93
CA ASN A 1122 17.35 15.37 16.75
C ASN A 1122 17.51 13.98 17.36
N VAL A 1123 17.91 12.99 16.56
CA VAL A 1123 18.18 11.63 17.04
C VAL A 1123 19.26 11.63 18.11
N ILE A 1124 20.44 12.23 17.87
CA ILE A 1124 21.58 12.12 18.79
C ILE A 1124 21.33 12.85 20.12
N LEU A 1125 20.68 14.02 20.09
CA LEU A 1125 20.41 14.82 21.29
C LEU A 1125 19.29 14.24 22.17
N SER A 1126 18.42 13.39 21.63
CA SER A 1126 17.25 12.85 22.33
C SER A 1126 17.43 11.44 22.94
N ARG A 1127 18.67 10.91 22.95
CA ARG A 1127 18.96 9.56 23.47
C ARG A 1127 19.19 9.49 24.98
N ALA A 1128 19.54 10.61 25.60
CA ALA A 1128 19.85 10.67 27.03
C ALA A 1128 18.60 10.82 27.89
N LYS A 1129 18.45 9.99 28.93
CA LYS A 1129 17.42 10.14 29.95
C LYS A 1129 17.84 11.15 31.00
N TRP A 1130 18.99 10.94 31.64
CA TRP A 1130 19.44 11.75 32.79
C TRP A 1130 20.56 12.71 32.43
N ARG A 1131 21.58 12.23 31.70
CA ARG A 1131 22.82 12.98 31.49
C ARG A 1131 23.28 12.95 30.05
N LEU A 1132 23.47 14.13 29.47
CA LEU A 1132 23.96 14.35 28.12
C LEU A 1132 25.31 15.08 28.17
N ILE A 1133 26.37 14.44 27.71
CA ILE A 1133 27.71 15.02 27.65
C ILE A 1133 28.10 15.17 26.18
N ILE A 1134 28.37 16.40 25.74
CA ILE A 1134 28.68 16.72 24.34
C ILE A 1134 30.13 17.19 24.26
N VAL A 1135 30.92 16.65 23.34
CA VAL A 1135 32.29 17.06 23.07
C VAL A 1135 32.33 17.67 21.67
N GLY A 1136 32.73 18.94 21.57
CA GLY A 1136 32.78 19.70 20.32
C GLY A 1136 33.36 21.09 20.53
N SER A 1137 33.31 21.97 19.54
CA SER A 1137 33.85 23.36 19.66
C SER A 1137 32.73 24.38 19.47
N LEU A 1138 32.35 25.10 20.53
CA LEU A 1138 31.29 26.11 20.49
C LEU A 1138 31.66 27.26 19.56
N SER A 1139 32.89 27.77 19.68
CA SER A 1139 33.37 28.85 18.82
C SER A 1139 33.39 28.48 17.34
N PHE A 1140 33.60 27.20 16.99
CA PHE A 1140 33.42 26.72 15.62
C PHE A 1140 31.96 26.81 15.17
N TYR A 1141 31.02 26.32 15.99
CA TYR A 1141 29.59 26.35 15.65
C TYR A 1141 29.04 27.78 15.56
N GLU A 1142 29.41 28.66 16.48
CA GLU A 1142 29.06 30.09 16.46
C GLU A 1142 29.59 30.77 15.18
N HIS A 1143 30.84 30.48 14.81
CA HIS A 1143 31.42 31.00 13.57
C HIS A 1143 30.61 30.53 12.36
N VAL A 1144 30.29 29.23 12.27
CA VAL A 1144 29.51 28.66 11.17
C VAL A 1144 28.11 29.29 11.08
N VAL A 1145 27.41 29.47 12.19
CA VAL A 1145 26.10 30.15 12.23
C VAL A 1145 26.22 31.59 11.74
N SER A 1146 27.22 32.35 12.22
CA SER A 1146 27.43 33.74 11.81
C SER A 1146 27.72 33.92 10.31
N VAL A 1147 28.35 32.90 9.69
CA VAL A 1147 28.61 32.86 8.25
C VAL A 1147 27.34 32.48 7.50
N ALA A 1148 26.55 31.54 8.02
CA ALA A 1148 25.32 31.09 7.39
C ALA A 1148 24.21 32.15 7.40
N ASP A 1149 24.06 32.96 8.46
CA ASP A 1149 23.08 34.06 8.53
C ASP A 1149 23.28 35.12 7.43
N ARG A 1150 24.47 35.16 6.83
CA ARG A 1150 24.80 36.05 5.70
C ARG A 1150 24.46 35.44 4.33
N LEU A 1151 23.98 34.20 4.30
CA LEU A 1151 23.66 33.45 3.09
C LEU A 1151 22.15 33.12 3.06
N PRO A 1152 21.40 33.53 2.02
CA PRO A 1152 19.94 33.46 2.02
C PRO A 1152 19.30 32.05 1.96
N ASP A 1153 20.08 30.96 1.83
CA ASP A 1153 19.55 29.61 1.53
C ASP A 1153 20.19 28.47 2.36
N GLN A 1154 20.52 28.69 3.65
CA GLN A 1154 21.15 27.65 4.50
C GLN A 1154 20.18 27.11 5.57
N ASP A 1155 19.81 25.83 5.48
CA ASP A 1155 18.99 25.13 6.47
C ASP A 1155 19.83 24.66 7.68
N ILE A 1156 20.27 25.60 8.53
CA ILE A 1156 20.96 25.31 9.80
C ILE A 1156 20.38 26.08 11.00
N GLY A 1157 19.16 26.59 10.89
CA GLY A 1157 18.50 27.38 11.95
C GLY A 1157 18.45 26.66 13.30
N PHE A 1158 18.28 25.33 13.28
CA PHE A 1158 18.29 24.50 14.49
C PHE A 1158 19.59 24.61 15.31
N LEU A 1159 20.73 24.93 14.68
CA LEU A 1159 22.01 25.07 15.38
C LEU A 1159 22.07 26.40 16.16
N SER A 1160 21.47 27.46 15.62
CA SER A 1160 21.25 28.71 16.35
C SER A 1160 20.34 28.49 17.56
N ASP A 1161 19.23 27.75 17.37
CA ASP A 1161 18.34 27.38 18.46
C ASP A 1161 19.03 26.52 19.53
N PHE A 1162 19.89 25.60 19.10
CA PHE A 1162 20.69 24.76 20.01
C PHE A 1162 21.62 25.62 20.89
N LEU A 1163 22.38 26.54 20.30
CA LEU A 1163 23.29 27.43 21.05
C LEU A 1163 22.50 28.30 22.04
N ALA A 1164 21.38 28.89 21.59
CA ALA A 1164 20.52 29.69 22.43
C ALA A 1164 19.86 28.89 23.57
N ALA A 1165 19.43 27.65 23.29
CA ALA A 1165 18.85 26.76 24.30
C ALA A 1165 19.89 26.30 25.32
N LEU A 1166 21.10 25.94 24.87
CA LEU A 1166 22.20 25.56 25.75
C LEU A 1166 22.56 26.70 26.72
N GLU A 1167 22.64 27.93 26.22
CA GLU A 1167 22.94 29.10 27.06
C GLU A 1167 21.81 29.43 28.05
N ALA A 1168 20.54 29.25 27.65
CA ALA A 1168 19.40 29.38 28.55
C ALA A 1168 19.46 28.34 29.68
N GLU A 1169 19.75 27.07 29.37
CA GLU A 1169 19.92 26.02 30.38
C GLU A 1169 21.16 26.23 31.27
N ARG A 1170 22.22 26.84 30.72
CA ARG A 1170 23.41 27.23 31.50
C ARG A 1170 23.06 28.30 32.52
N THR A 1171 22.32 29.32 32.10
CA THR A 1171 21.84 30.40 32.96
C THR A 1171 20.88 29.90 34.04
N ALA A 1172 20.03 28.93 33.69
CA ALA A 1172 19.13 28.25 34.63
C ALA A 1172 19.84 27.26 35.57
N GLY A 1173 21.14 27.00 35.36
CA GLY A 1173 21.95 26.11 36.21
C GLY A 1173 21.78 24.61 35.93
N TYR A 1174 21.18 24.23 34.80
CA TYR A 1174 21.00 22.85 34.35
C TYR A 1174 22.03 22.39 33.31
N ALA A 1175 22.78 23.32 32.71
CA ALA A 1175 23.90 23.01 31.82
C ALA A 1175 25.22 23.58 32.35
N ALA A 1176 26.35 22.95 31.98
CA ALA A 1176 27.69 23.46 32.22
C ALA A 1176 28.55 23.38 30.96
N VAL A 1177 29.41 24.36 30.75
CA VAL A 1177 30.44 24.36 29.69
C VAL A 1177 31.80 24.23 30.37
N VAL A 1178 32.56 23.22 30.00
CA VAL A 1178 33.87 22.90 30.58
C VAL A 1178 34.93 22.98 29.48
N PRO A 1179 35.90 23.90 29.58
CA PRO A 1179 37.01 23.95 28.61
C PRO A 1179 37.86 22.68 28.67
N TRP A 1180 38.23 22.12 27.52
CA TRP A 1180 39.09 20.92 27.43
C TRP A 1180 40.42 21.10 28.17
N GLY A 1181 40.99 22.31 28.16
CA GLY A 1181 42.21 22.63 28.91
C GLY A 1181 42.09 22.40 30.42
N THR A 1182 40.90 22.61 31.00
CA THR A 1182 40.63 22.35 32.42
C THR A 1182 40.54 20.85 32.73
N MET A 1183 40.04 20.05 31.77
CA MET A 1183 39.91 18.59 31.89
C MET A 1183 41.23 17.82 31.75
N LYS A 1184 42.19 18.38 30.99
CA LYS A 1184 43.55 17.85 30.84
C LYS A 1184 44.34 17.85 32.17
N GLY A 1185 44.03 18.79 33.08
CA GLY A 1185 44.89 19.08 34.23
C GLY A 1185 46.24 19.68 33.78
N ALA A 1186 46.96 20.36 34.67
CA ALA A 1186 48.33 20.74 34.38
C ALA A 1186 49.15 19.45 34.24
N GLU A 1187 49.64 19.13 33.04
CA GLU A 1187 50.65 18.09 32.85
C GLU A 1187 51.79 18.39 33.82
N LYS A 1188 52.01 17.51 34.79
CA LYS A 1188 53.13 17.53 35.72
C LYS A 1188 54.05 16.37 35.42
#